data_AF-A0A942BG06-F1
#
_entry.id   AF-A0A942BG06-F1
#
_cell.length_a   1.000
_cell.length_b   1.000
_cell.length_c   1.000
_cell.angle_alpha   90.00
_cell.angle_beta   90.00
_cell.angle_gamma   90.00
#
_symmetry.space_group_name_H-M   'P 1'
#
loop_
_entity.id
_entity.type
_entity.pdbx_description
1 polymer ?
#
loop_
_entity_poly.entity_id
_entity_poly.type
_entity_poly.pdbx_seq_one_letter_code
_entity_poly.pdbx_strand_id
1 'polypeptide(L)'
;MMRRAYTLVELLTVLAITAVLLTVLIVPLIQSFNATRQAQGIADSQEKARQLGERISSEIKQSVGVRDNSGLKGAITIVYPAAIGDQVPVTNPHPTATFDLSYAKLDIVKPAEGSPVLDGSGNPVLTDPTTGKVDPTLTAPKGQIVLPVAPGSTIIRYWIGLRDPLELKTGYREPYSGVLMAVDSTQDNLFVLYRAEVAPYLYNGVAKTYLPNTDLFQASGGQVTDLDDPTFFTMIPGTDYNPSTFALTPSGAAKQTRITNWLKKATIQTQAHRYDQVIARTRSVKTGPGTTKTILDGVVPLIQFKPERVASEPAEAQVAVRQGEETDNAQAVAADVFRTQFASWNDPVIRVFNSTWTDGLPYLVGRNDASSTFPGWSIVGVDPGTYSAGQSEFNSGVELFSIDAYQNGIAGTRNYPYSQALQAASGRSNWLADSTKRAKWGPLFRPLVPDYRNGKVTTSFKISEVGNTSSVSPVPDNQPFVFTGLSQSPLVDSGAGATYSPKDSGNPDYQINHCFNRVWNDPAYAFLKPDIHRFIDLRAVCQNDGTLLLTDGTANKYDGTPSPLDPLVGFPGSIAPGSEVVIGPDQNPGPNYGNPVRYTRVTTSPGVNQYKINYTDLPEPADYTALGFSSGPPATYTPGDFLSAVYQPRFKAGYIQLNSDPNVPLPQGAFQVSYRFQFNQAKDLIAVDYDTKQQLAVMITVRNYPGGVSMFASQAAQQVTVKVDATVRNFLR
;
A
#
# COMPACT_ATOMS: atom_id res chain seq x y z
N MET A 1 17.30 104.50 -5.28
CA MET A 1 16.56 103.22 -5.20
C MET A 1 17.36 102.25 -4.33
N MET A 2 17.05 102.15 -3.03
CA MET A 2 17.66 101.14 -2.15
C MET A 2 16.89 99.83 -2.29
N ARG A 3 17.57 98.77 -2.76
CA ARG A 3 17.06 97.39 -2.68
C ARG A 3 17.08 96.97 -1.22
N ARG A 4 15.90 96.74 -0.62
CA ARG A 4 15.78 96.15 0.73
C ARG A 4 16.16 94.67 0.64
N ALA A 5 17.14 94.24 1.43
CA ALA A 5 17.47 92.84 1.62
C ALA A 5 16.46 92.20 2.61
N TYR A 6 16.11 90.94 2.37
CA TYR A 6 15.18 90.16 3.20
C TYR A 6 15.72 89.95 4.62
N THR A 7 14.82 89.90 5.60
CA THR A 7 15.18 89.65 7.01
C THR A 7 15.43 88.16 7.27
N LEU A 8 16.31 87.83 8.22
CA LEU A 8 16.67 86.44 8.54
C LEU A 8 15.47 85.58 8.96
N VAL A 9 14.46 86.19 9.57
CA VAL A 9 13.20 85.53 9.94
C VAL A 9 12.39 85.13 8.70
N GLU A 10 12.26 86.00 7.70
CA GLU A 10 11.56 85.68 6.44
C GLU A 10 12.23 84.52 5.69
N LEU A 11 13.57 84.45 5.73
CA LEU A 11 14.31 83.38 5.08
C LEU A 11 14.11 82.03 5.81
N LEU A 12 14.01 82.04 7.14
CA LEU A 12 13.68 80.86 7.95
C LEU A 12 12.23 80.39 7.75
N THR A 13 11.24 81.28 7.68
CA THR A 13 9.85 80.89 7.40
C THR A 13 9.70 80.33 6.00
N VAL A 14 10.37 80.91 4.99
CA VAL A 14 10.35 80.36 3.63
C VAL A 14 10.99 78.98 3.60
N LEU A 15 12.13 78.76 4.28
CA LEU A 15 12.74 77.43 4.38
C LEU A 15 11.82 76.42 5.08
N ALA A 16 11.16 76.81 6.17
CA ALA A 16 10.24 75.95 6.91
C ALA A 16 9.00 75.57 6.07
N ILE A 17 8.38 76.55 5.40
CA ILE A 17 7.23 76.30 4.50
C ILE A 17 7.66 75.43 3.31
N THR A 18 8.85 75.66 2.75
CA THR A 18 9.39 74.85 1.65
C THR A 18 9.66 73.42 2.11
N ALA A 19 10.21 73.21 3.30
CA ALA A 19 10.44 71.88 3.88
C ALA A 19 9.13 71.13 4.14
N VAL A 20 8.10 71.81 4.66
CA VAL A 20 6.76 71.22 4.86
C VAL A 20 6.13 70.86 3.52
N LEU A 21 6.16 71.77 2.53
CA LEU A 21 5.64 71.51 1.18
C LEU A 21 6.38 70.36 0.48
N LEU A 22 7.72 70.30 0.57
CA LEU A 22 8.50 69.18 0.04
C LEU A 22 8.08 67.86 0.70
N THR A 23 7.89 67.85 2.02
CA THR A 23 7.51 66.63 2.76
C THR A 23 6.11 66.16 2.36
N VAL A 24 5.16 67.09 2.22
CA VAL A 24 3.78 66.80 1.80
C VAL A 24 3.71 66.28 0.35
N LEU A 25 4.63 66.69 -0.52
CA LEU A 25 4.70 66.21 -1.91
C LEU A 25 5.49 64.90 -2.07
N ILE A 26 6.65 64.79 -1.42
CA ILE A 26 7.59 63.68 -1.63
C ILE A 26 7.13 62.40 -0.93
N VAL A 27 6.55 62.49 0.28
CA VAL A 27 6.13 61.30 1.03
C VAL A 27 5.05 60.52 0.27
N PRO A 28 3.96 61.12 -0.23
CA PRO A 28 2.96 60.40 -1.01
C PRO A 28 3.51 59.88 -2.35
N LEU A 29 4.46 60.58 -2.97
CA LEU A 29 5.09 60.16 -4.22
C LEU A 29 5.96 58.92 -4.02
N ILE A 30 6.74 58.86 -2.94
CA ILE A 30 7.50 57.64 -2.57
C ILE A 30 6.55 56.49 -2.25
N GLN A 31 5.45 56.77 -1.53
CA GLN A 31 4.43 55.76 -1.21
C GLN A 31 3.73 55.22 -2.47
N SER A 32 3.44 56.06 -3.46
CA SER A 32 2.80 55.62 -4.71
C SER A 32 3.74 54.78 -5.59
N PHE A 33 5.04 55.13 -5.64
CA PHE A 33 6.05 54.30 -6.31
C PHE A 33 6.22 52.95 -5.63
N ASN A 34 6.24 52.93 -4.29
CA ASN A 34 6.30 51.68 -3.52
C ASN A 34 5.06 50.81 -3.76
N ALA A 35 3.85 51.39 -3.73
CA ALA A 35 2.61 50.68 -4.00
C ALA A 35 2.55 50.12 -5.44
N THR A 36 3.05 50.87 -6.43
CA THR A 36 3.08 50.42 -7.83
C THR A 36 4.07 49.28 -8.04
N ARG A 37 5.28 49.38 -7.46
CA ARG A 37 6.27 48.28 -7.48
C ARG A 37 5.77 47.04 -6.77
N GLN A 38 5.04 47.23 -5.67
CA GLN A 38 4.41 46.16 -4.92
C GLN A 38 3.33 45.44 -5.74
N ALA A 39 2.44 46.19 -6.39
CA ALA A 39 1.40 45.64 -7.26
C ALA A 39 2.00 44.85 -8.44
N GLN A 40 3.04 45.37 -9.10
CA GLN A 40 3.78 44.66 -10.15
C GLN A 40 4.39 43.35 -9.63
N GLY A 41 5.00 43.39 -8.44
CA GLY A 41 5.59 42.20 -7.81
C GLY A 41 4.57 41.10 -7.47
N ILE A 42 3.31 41.45 -7.18
CA ILE A 42 2.22 40.49 -6.94
C ILE A 42 1.74 39.86 -8.25
N ALA A 43 1.55 40.66 -9.30
CA ALA A 43 1.12 40.15 -10.59
C ALA A 43 2.17 39.19 -11.18
N ASP A 44 3.45 39.56 -11.08
CA ASP A 44 4.56 38.71 -11.52
C ASP A 44 4.65 37.40 -10.73
N SER A 45 4.45 37.44 -9.40
CA SER A 45 4.51 36.25 -8.56
C SER A 45 3.35 35.29 -8.81
N GLN A 46 2.15 35.81 -9.04
CA GLN A 46 0.97 35.03 -9.43
C GLN A 46 1.17 34.32 -10.75
N GLU A 47 1.60 35.06 -11.78
CA GLU A 47 1.81 34.49 -13.11
C GLU A 47 2.93 33.44 -13.08
N LYS A 48 4.01 33.68 -12.33
CA LYS A 48 5.08 32.68 -12.16
C LYS A 48 4.63 31.44 -11.41
N ALA A 49 3.84 31.59 -10.34
CA ALA A 49 3.29 30.45 -9.61
C ALA A 49 2.38 29.60 -10.52
N ARG A 50 1.54 30.25 -11.35
CA ARG A 50 0.68 29.58 -12.31
C ARG A 50 1.47 28.83 -13.38
N GLN A 51 2.44 29.48 -14.03
CA GLN A 51 3.31 28.87 -15.04
C GLN A 51 4.08 27.66 -14.47
N LEU A 52 4.61 27.79 -13.25
CA LEU A 52 5.32 26.71 -12.58
C LEU A 52 4.38 25.54 -12.24
N GLY A 53 3.19 25.84 -11.71
CA GLY A 53 2.19 24.83 -11.40
C GLY A 53 1.70 24.08 -12.64
N GLU A 54 1.45 24.77 -13.75
CA GLU A 54 1.07 24.15 -15.03
C GLU A 54 2.18 23.25 -15.58
N ARG A 55 3.44 23.67 -15.48
CA ARG A 55 4.58 22.86 -15.89
C ARG A 55 4.69 21.58 -15.06
N ILE A 56 4.69 21.69 -13.74
CA ILE A 56 4.80 20.53 -12.84
C ILE A 56 3.62 19.58 -13.06
N SER A 57 2.40 20.11 -13.19
CA SER A 57 1.20 19.31 -13.48
C SER A 57 1.30 18.58 -14.81
N SER A 58 1.83 19.23 -15.85
CA SER A 58 2.07 18.61 -17.16
C SER A 58 3.09 17.48 -17.08
N GLU A 59 4.21 17.69 -16.37
CA GLU A 59 5.25 16.68 -16.18
C GLU A 59 4.74 15.46 -15.39
N ILE A 60 3.91 15.68 -14.36
CA ILE A 60 3.24 14.60 -13.61
C ILE A 60 2.25 13.83 -14.51
N LYS A 61 1.44 14.54 -15.32
CA LYS A 61 0.45 13.92 -16.22
C LYS A 61 1.09 13.03 -17.29
N GLN A 62 2.26 13.41 -17.78
CA GLN A 62 3.02 12.65 -18.79
C GLN A 62 3.87 11.52 -18.19
N SER A 63 3.97 11.46 -16.86
CA SER A 63 4.76 10.46 -16.17
C SER A 63 4.10 9.07 -16.16
N VAL A 64 4.92 8.06 -15.84
CA VAL A 64 4.46 6.69 -15.59
C VAL A 64 4.04 6.49 -14.14
N GLY A 65 4.56 7.35 -13.26
CA GLY A 65 4.35 7.28 -11.84
C GLY A 65 5.18 8.31 -11.11
N VAL A 66 4.82 8.53 -9.86
CA VAL A 66 5.56 9.37 -8.93
C VAL A 66 6.04 8.49 -7.77
N ARG A 67 7.28 8.71 -7.33
CA ARG A 67 7.80 8.00 -6.15
C ARG A 67 7.10 8.45 -4.88
N ASP A 68 7.23 7.62 -3.86
CA ASP A 68 6.76 7.94 -2.52
C ASP A 68 7.47 9.18 -1.96
N ASN A 69 6.68 10.15 -1.52
CA ASN A 69 7.14 11.40 -0.90
C ASN A 69 6.57 11.59 0.52
N SER A 70 6.03 10.53 1.16
CA SER A 70 5.68 10.59 2.58
C SER A 70 6.92 10.48 3.48
N GLY A 71 6.80 11.02 4.70
CA GLY A 71 7.86 10.99 5.70
C GLY A 71 9.18 11.59 5.22
N LEU A 72 10.29 10.91 5.53
CA LEU A 72 11.64 11.35 5.15
C LEU A 72 11.91 11.25 3.64
N LYS A 73 11.17 10.41 2.90
CA LYS A 73 11.42 10.17 1.48
C LYS A 73 11.12 11.40 0.63
N GLY A 74 10.13 12.21 1.01
CA GLY A 74 9.82 13.49 0.39
C GLY A 74 10.40 14.70 1.12
N ALA A 75 11.22 14.49 2.14
CA ALA A 75 11.79 15.57 2.95
C ALA A 75 13.14 16.05 2.39
N ILE A 76 13.48 17.29 2.73
CA ILE A 76 14.83 17.85 2.56
C ILE A 76 15.31 18.40 3.90
N THR A 77 16.49 17.98 4.34
CA THR A 77 17.15 18.55 5.51
C THR A 77 17.78 19.89 5.13
N ILE A 78 17.47 20.92 5.89
CA ILE A 78 18.11 22.25 5.78
C ILE A 78 19.00 22.51 6.99
N VAL A 79 20.06 23.29 6.77
CA VAL A 79 20.94 23.79 7.83
C VAL A 79 20.75 25.30 7.93
N TYR A 80 20.49 25.81 9.14
CA TYR A 80 20.36 27.24 9.41
C TYR A 80 21.16 27.64 10.65
N PRO A 81 21.52 28.92 10.81
CA PRO A 81 22.17 29.42 12.02
C PRO A 81 21.25 29.22 13.23
N ALA A 82 21.76 28.62 14.31
CA ALA A 82 20.95 28.32 15.48
C ALA A 82 20.41 29.61 16.12
N ALA A 83 19.10 29.66 16.36
CA ALA A 83 18.46 30.79 17.01
C ALA A 83 18.40 30.59 18.53
N ILE A 84 18.09 31.66 19.28
CA ILE A 84 17.97 31.57 20.74
C ILE A 84 16.77 30.68 21.12
N GLY A 85 17.04 29.42 21.50
CA GLY A 85 16.04 28.41 21.84
C GLY A 85 16.38 27.01 21.34
N ASP A 86 17.24 26.91 20.33
CA ASP A 86 17.77 25.62 19.86
C ASP A 86 18.74 25.03 20.90
N GLN A 87 18.58 23.75 21.25
CA GLN A 87 19.45 23.01 22.18
C GLN A 87 20.79 22.66 21.50
N VAL A 88 21.55 23.66 21.05
CA VAL A 88 22.87 23.47 20.44
C VAL A 88 23.95 23.67 21.52
N PRO A 89 24.89 22.73 21.70
CA PRO A 89 25.98 22.87 22.66
C PRO A 89 26.79 24.16 22.44
N VAL A 90 27.00 24.93 23.50
CA VAL A 90 27.61 26.28 23.50
C VAL A 90 29.12 26.28 23.15
N THR A 91 29.70 25.12 22.81
CA THR A 91 31.13 24.97 22.49
C THR A 91 31.49 25.30 21.04
N ASN A 92 30.49 25.54 20.17
CA ASN A 92 30.72 25.81 18.75
C ASN A 92 30.71 27.33 18.47
N PRO A 93 31.75 27.93 17.87
CA PRO A 93 31.77 29.36 17.54
C PRO A 93 30.72 29.77 16.49
N HIS A 94 30.15 28.80 15.77
CA HIS A 94 29.05 28.97 14.81
C HIS A 94 27.97 27.91 15.05
N PRO A 95 27.05 28.09 16.03
CA PRO A 95 26.02 27.10 16.29
C PRO A 95 25.04 27.04 15.12
N THR A 96 24.77 25.83 14.63
CA THR A 96 23.87 25.55 13.50
C THR A 96 22.84 24.51 13.94
N ALA A 97 21.64 24.58 13.36
CA ALA A 97 20.57 23.64 13.59
C ALA A 97 20.10 23.04 12.26
N THR A 98 19.57 21.81 12.33
CA THR A 98 19.04 21.07 11.18
C THR A 98 17.54 20.89 11.30
N PHE A 99 16.81 21.04 10.20
CA PHE A 99 15.36 20.81 10.16
C PHE A 99 14.96 20.10 8.89
N ASP A 100 14.05 19.12 8.99
CA ASP A 100 13.54 18.37 7.84
C ASP A 100 12.26 19.02 7.30
N LEU A 101 12.34 19.55 6.08
CA LEU A 101 11.21 20.12 5.36
C LEU A 101 10.42 18.99 4.69
N SER A 102 9.33 18.54 5.30
CA SER A 102 8.44 17.53 4.70
C SER A 102 7.81 18.02 3.39
N TYR A 103 7.63 17.13 2.42
CA TYR A 103 7.03 17.40 1.11
C TYR A 103 7.80 18.43 0.24
N ALA A 104 9.09 18.62 0.52
CA ALA A 104 9.97 19.53 -0.21
C ALA A 104 10.68 18.89 -1.42
N LYS A 105 10.54 17.57 -1.61
CA LYS A 105 11.13 16.78 -2.72
C LYS A 105 10.05 15.97 -3.44
N LEU A 106 10.14 15.91 -4.77
CA LEU A 106 9.28 15.11 -5.64
C LEU A 106 10.12 14.45 -6.74
N ASP A 107 9.96 13.14 -6.89
CA ASP A 107 10.59 12.37 -7.97
C ASP A 107 9.54 11.80 -8.92
N ILE A 108 9.62 12.20 -10.18
CA ILE A 108 8.72 11.81 -11.25
C ILE A 108 9.43 10.79 -12.14
N VAL A 109 8.80 9.64 -12.39
CA VAL A 109 9.34 8.59 -13.26
C VAL A 109 8.87 8.84 -14.70
N LYS A 110 9.80 9.13 -15.60
CA LYS A 110 9.48 9.36 -17.02
C LYS A 110 9.12 8.05 -17.74
N PRO A 111 8.30 8.11 -18.80
CA PRO A 111 8.07 6.96 -19.66
C PRO A 111 9.32 6.56 -20.44
N ALA A 112 9.37 5.30 -20.84
CA ALA A 112 10.35 4.81 -21.79
C ALA A 112 10.09 5.48 -23.15
N GLU A 113 11.06 6.25 -23.62
CA GLU A 113 11.03 6.98 -24.89
C GLU A 113 11.96 6.29 -25.90
N GLY A 114 11.40 5.60 -26.91
CA GLY A 114 12.20 4.84 -27.88
C GLY A 114 12.86 3.57 -27.33
N SER A 115 13.68 2.91 -28.14
CA SER A 115 14.44 1.70 -27.77
C SER A 115 15.93 1.97 -27.88
N PRO A 116 16.77 1.55 -26.91
CA PRO A 116 18.21 1.58 -27.10
C PRO A 116 18.58 0.63 -28.24
N VAL A 117 19.07 1.18 -29.35
CA VAL A 117 19.54 0.37 -30.48
C VAL A 117 20.95 -0.09 -30.15
N LEU A 118 21.27 -1.36 -30.35
CA LEU A 118 22.65 -1.84 -30.17
C LEU A 118 23.46 -1.54 -31.45
N ASP A 119 24.67 -0.99 -31.30
CA ASP A 119 25.62 -0.87 -32.40
C ASP A 119 26.14 -2.26 -32.83
N GLY A 120 26.93 -2.31 -33.90
CA GLY A 120 27.54 -3.55 -34.40
C GLY A 120 28.50 -4.24 -33.42
N SER A 121 28.82 -3.62 -32.28
CA SER A 121 29.64 -4.16 -31.19
C SER A 121 28.79 -4.56 -29.97
N GLY A 122 27.46 -4.41 -30.03
CA GLY A 122 26.55 -4.73 -28.93
C GLY A 122 26.45 -3.65 -27.85
N ASN A 123 26.89 -2.41 -28.10
CA ASN A 123 26.70 -1.29 -27.18
C ASN A 123 25.39 -0.56 -27.49
N PRO A 124 24.57 -0.19 -26.49
CA PRO A 124 23.40 0.64 -26.73
C PRO A 124 23.82 2.05 -27.16
N VAL A 125 23.48 2.40 -28.40
CA VAL A 125 23.62 3.73 -28.98
C VAL A 125 22.27 4.45 -28.96
N LEU A 126 22.28 5.66 -28.41
CA LEU A 126 21.11 6.51 -28.37
C LEU A 126 21.01 7.25 -29.70
N THR A 127 19.92 7.00 -30.42
CA THR A 127 19.66 7.61 -31.73
C THR A 127 18.71 8.78 -31.53
N ASP A 128 19.06 9.96 -32.03
CA ASP A 128 18.13 11.08 -32.03
C ASP A 128 17.00 10.81 -33.05
N PRO A 129 15.73 10.77 -32.63
CA PRO A 129 14.60 10.45 -33.49
C PRO A 129 14.38 11.49 -34.60
N THR A 130 14.91 12.71 -34.45
CA THR A 130 14.75 13.81 -35.40
C THR A 130 15.75 13.73 -36.55
N THR A 131 16.96 13.27 -36.25
CA THR A 131 18.07 13.21 -37.20
C THR A 131 18.39 11.79 -37.69
N GLY A 132 17.86 10.76 -37.01
CA GLY A 132 18.12 9.35 -37.30
C GLY A 132 19.58 8.94 -37.09
N LYS A 133 20.38 9.77 -36.41
CA LYS A 133 21.81 9.55 -36.17
C LYS A 133 22.07 9.24 -34.70
N VAL A 134 23.13 8.48 -34.44
CA VAL A 134 23.64 8.26 -33.09
C VAL A 134 24.12 9.59 -32.52
N ASP A 135 23.55 10.01 -31.40
CA ASP A 135 23.93 11.22 -30.68
C ASP A 135 24.58 10.81 -29.34
N PRO A 136 25.92 10.94 -29.22
CA PRO A 136 26.63 10.56 -28.00
C PRO A 136 26.41 11.52 -26.82
N THR A 137 25.72 12.65 -27.03
CA THR A 137 25.39 13.62 -25.98
C THR A 137 24.08 13.29 -25.26
N LEU A 138 23.28 12.38 -25.81
CA LEU A 138 22.10 11.87 -25.15
C LEU A 138 22.51 11.02 -23.95
N THR A 139 21.91 11.27 -22.81
CA THR A 139 22.08 10.45 -21.59
C THR A 139 20.90 9.52 -21.34
N ALA A 140 19.87 9.60 -22.18
CA ALA A 140 18.67 8.77 -22.14
C ALA A 140 18.07 8.62 -23.55
N PRO A 141 17.38 7.49 -23.82
CA PRO A 141 16.58 7.32 -25.04
C PRO A 141 15.59 8.48 -25.24
N LYS A 142 15.53 9.01 -26.46
CA LYS A 142 14.53 9.99 -26.90
C LYS A 142 13.72 9.36 -28.04
N GLY A 143 12.41 9.54 -28.03
CA GLY A 143 11.55 8.94 -29.03
C GLY A 143 10.06 8.98 -28.65
N GLN A 144 9.24 8.31 -29.46
CA GLN A 144 7.84 8.10 -29.12
C GLN A 144 7.73 7.28 -27.83
N ILE A 145 6.75 7.61 -26.99
CA ILE A 145 6.40 6.82 -25.82
C ILE A 145 6.03 5.41 -26.31
N VAL A 146 6.75 4.40 -25.82
CA VAL A 146 6.45 3.00 -26.14
C VAL A 146 5.15 2.62 -25.42
N LEU A 147 4.18 2.07 -26.16
CA LEU A 147 2.94 1.52 -25.60
C LEU A 147 3.03 -0.02 -25.58
N PRO A 148 2.70 -0.71 -24.47
CA PRO A 148 2.24 -0.17 -23.18
C PRO A 148 3.34 0.64 -22.45
N VAL A 149 2.93 1.67 -21.71
CA VAL A 149 3.83 2.64 -21.07
C VAL A 149 4.73 1.93 -20.06
N ALA A 150 6.00 1.75 -20.41
CA ALA A 150 7.04 1.19 -19.55
C ALA A 150 7.79 2.32 -18.82
N PRO A 151 8.38 2.06 -17.63
CA PRO A 151 9.18 3.06 -16.94
C PRO A 151 10.48 3.29 -17.71
N GLY A 152 10.85 4.55 -17.91
CA GLY A 152 12.09 4.95 -18.57
C GLY A 152 13.31 4.86 -17.66
N SER A 153 14.49 5.17 -18.21
CA SER A 153 15.77 5.14 -17.49
C SER A 153 16.05 6.40 -16.66
N THR A 154 15.20 7.43 -16.76
CA THR A 154 15.39 8.74 -16.14
C THR A 154 14.25 9.12 -15.20
N ILE A 155 14.61 9.90 -14.17
CA ILE A 155 13.68 10.57 -13.28
C ILE A 155 13.81 12.09 -13.43
N ILE A 156 12.72 12.80 -13.20
CA ILE A 156 12.74 14.26 -12.98
C ILE A 156 12.60 14.48 -11.47
N ARG A 157 13.57 15.17 -10.88
CA ARG A 157 13.55 15.55 -9.47
C ARG A 157 13.24 17.04 -9.35
N TYR A 158 12.27 17.36 -8.51
CA TYR A 158 12.02 18.70 -7.98
C TYR A 158 12.40 18.71 -6.49
N TRP A 159 13.15 19.72 -6.05
CA TRP A 159 13.51 19.85 -4.64
C TRP A 159 13.80 21.28 -4.25
N ILE A 160 13.61 21.60 -2.97
CA ILE A 160 14.06 22.86 -2.37
C ILE A 160 15.52 22.68 -1.95
N GLY A 161 16.38 23.65 -2.25
CA GLY A 161 17.78 23.66 -1.80
C GLY A 161 18.35 25.07 -1.76
N LEU A 162 19.47 25.27 -1.08
CA LEU A 162 20.19 26.55 -1.11
C LEU A 162 20.69 26.86 -2.52
N ARG A 163 20.70 28.16 -2.89
CA ARG A 163 21.29 28.64 -4.14
C ARG A 163 22.78 28.24 -4.25
N ASP A 164 23.49 28.41 -3.15
CA ASP A 164 24.86 27.94 -2.98
C ASP A 164 24.92 26.99 -1.77
N PRO A 165 24.73 25.67 -1.98
CA PRO A 165 24.74 24.68 -0.91
C PRO A 165 26.16 24.37 -0.40
N LEU A 166 27.22 24.88 -1.06
CA LEU A 166 28.61 24.63 -0.70
C LEU A 166 29.25 25.78 0.09
N GLU A 167 28.53 26.88 0.27
CA GLU A 167 28.93 28.00 1.14
C GLU A 167 28.73 27.63 2.62
N LEU A 168 29.71 26.91 3.20
CA LEU A 168 29.61 26.36 4.56
C LEU A 168 29.77 27.38 5.69
N LYS A 169 30.49 28.49 5.42
CA LYS A 169 30.89 29.45 6.46
C LYS A 169 29.73 30.34 6.88
N THR A 170 28.94 30.75 5.89
CA THR A 170 27.86 31.72 6.06
C THR A 170 26.48 31.14 5.79
N GLY A 171 26.38 30.09 4.97
CA GLY A 171 25.16 29.31 4.80
C GLY A 171 23.99 30.09 4.18
N TYR A 172 22.78 29.79 4.65
CA TYR A 172 21.55 30.50 4.29
C TYR A 172 21.68 32.00 4.56
N ARG A 173 21.28 32.85 3.61
CA ARG A 173 21.33 34.32 3.70
C ARG A 173 20.07 35.00 3.21
N GLU A 174 19.35 35.65 4.14
CA GLU A 174 18.17 36.47 3.86
C GLU A 174 18.33 37.89 4.45
N PRO A 175 18.39 38.94 3.61
CA PRO A 175 18.62 40.30 4.09
C PRO A 175 17.38 40.99 4.67
N TYR A 176 16.21 40.32 4.69
CA TYR A 176 14.91 40.99 4.86
C TYR A 176 14.21 40.75 6.20
N SER A 177 14.28 39.55 6.79
CA SER A 177 13.53 39.24 8.02
C SER A 177 14.35 39.40 9.30
N GLY A 178 15.65 39.11 9.25
CA GLY A 178 16.51 39.06 10.45
C GLY A 178 16.11 37.97 11.47
N VAL A 179 15.21 37.05 11.12
CA VAL A 179 14.63 36.07 12.06
C VAL A 179 15.46 34.79 12.15
N LEU A 180 15.83 34.23 11.00
CA LEU A 180 16.66 33.01 10.91
C LEU A 180 18.16 33.32 10.99
N MET A 181 18.54 34.59 10.88
CA MET A 181 19.92 35.05 10.98
C MET A 181 20.03 36.57 11.15
N ALA A 182 21.21 37.06 11.54
CA ALA A 182 21.51 38.48 11.53
C ALA A 182 21.60 39.02 10.09
N VAL A 183 21.04 40.21 9.86
CA VAL A 183 21.09 40.89 8.56
C VAL A 183 22.53 41.28 8.24
N ASP A 184 23.02 40.88 7.07
CA ASP A 184 24.35 41.21 6.57
C ASP A 184 24.29 41.84 5.17
N SER A 185 25.41 42.41 4.71
CA SER A 185 25.51 43.09 3.40
C SER A 185 26.10 42.19 2.30
N THR A 186 26.21 40.88 2.55
CA THR A 186 26.79 39.93 1.61
C THR A 186 25.74 39.36 0.66
N GLN A 187 26.17 38.65 -0.39
CA GLN A 187 25.28 38.19 -1.46
C GLN A 187 24.25 37.16 -0.96
N ASP A 188 22.98 37.38 -1.27
CA ASP A 188 21.86 36.50 -0.88
C ASP A 188 22.09 35.02 -1.21
N ASN A 189 21.73 34.14 -0.28
CA ASN A 189 21.76 32.69 -0.44
C ASN A 189 20.43 32.10 0.06
N LEU A 190 19.38 32.29 -0.73
CA LEU A 190 18.02 31.88 -0.43
C LEU A 190 17.76 30.42 -0.80
N PHE A 191 16.70 29.84 -0.23
CA PHE A 191 16.20 28.54 -0.69
C PHE A 191 15.41 28.70 -1.98
N VAL A 192 15.80 27.94 -2.99
CA VAL A 192 15.20 27.98 -4.34
C VAL A 192 14.69 26.60 -4.75
N LEU A 193 13.74 26.57 -5.68
CA LEU A 193 13.27 25.32 -6.27
C LEU A 193 14.18 24.92 -7.43
N TYR A 194 14.79 23.75 -7.31
CA TYR A 194 15.55 23.10 -8.36
C TYR A 194 14.70 22.10 -9.14
N ARG A 195 15.05 21.93 -10.42
CA ARG A 195 14.57 20.86 -11.29
C ARG A 195 15.76 20.24 -12.01
N ALA A 196 15.88 18.91 -11.98
CA ALA A 196 16.87 18.18 -12.76
C ALA A 196 16.28 16.89 -13.35
N GLU A 197 16.72 16.54 -14.56
CA GLU A 197 16.44 15.25 -15.18
C GLU A 197 17.71 14.40 -15.13
N VAL A 198 17.64 13.25 -14.47
CA VAL A 198 18.81 12.42 -14.17
C VAL A 198 18.50 10.93 -14.34
N ALA A 199 19.52 10.13 -14.65
CA ALA A 199 19.43 8.68 -14.69
C ALA A 199 20.05 8.09 -13.42
N PRO A 200 19.30 7.37 -12.56
CA PRO A 200 19.84 6.70 -11.37
C PRO A 200 20.79 5.55 -11.71
N TYR A 201 20.57 4.91 -12.86
CA TYR A 201 21.40 3.82 -13.37
C TYR A 201 21.90 4.16 -14.77
N LEU A 202 23.18 3.93 -15.02
CA LEU A 202 23.82 4.09 -16.32
C LEU A 202 24.20 2.71 -16.86
N TYR A 203 24.03 2.50 -18.16
CA TYR A 203 24.49 1.28 -18.79
C TYR A 203 26.01 1.26 -18.92
N ASN A 204 26.65 0.19 -18.45
CA ASN A 204 28.07 -0.02 -18.61
C ASN A 204 28.31 -0.99 -19.78
N GLY A 205 28.90 -0.48 -20.88
CA GLY A 205 29.19 -1.27 -22.08
C GLY A 205 30.18 -2.42 -21.90
N VAL A 206 31.07 -2.33 -20.90
CA VAL A 206 32.05 -3.38 -20.59
C VAL A 206 31.41 -4.51 -19.78
N ALA A 207 30.66 -4.14 -18.73
CA ALA A 207 29.99 -5.11 -17.85
C ALA A 207 28.66 -5.62 -18.41
N LYS A 208 28.20 -5.06 -19.54
CA LYS A 208 26.90 -5.34 -20.19
C LYS A 208 25.71 -5.30 -19.23
N THR A 209 25.78 -4.44 -18.22
CA THR A 209 24.76 -4.32 -17.17
C THR A 209 24.56 -2.87 -16.77
N TYR A 210 23.41 -2.57 -16.16
CA TYR A 210 23.12 -1.26 -15.57
C TYR A 210 23.81 -1.15 -14.21
N LEU A 211 24.65 -0.13 -14.05
CA LEU A 211 25.32 0.19 -12.80
C LEU A 211 24.76 1.50 -12.21
N PRO A 212 24.74 1.65 -10.88
CA PRO A 212 24.37 2.90 -10.24
C PRO A 212 25.19 4.09 -10.77
N ASN A 213 24.54 5.22 -10.95
CA ASN A 213 25.19 6.47 -11.34
C ASN A 213 25.89 7.11 -10.12
N THR A 214 27.14 6.74 -9.89
CA THR A 214 27.93 7.19 -8.74
C THR A 214 28.30 8.67 -8.77
N ASP A 215 28.13 9.35 -9.92
CA ASP A 215 28.42 10.78 -10.04
C ASP A 215 27.36 11.64 -9.32
N LEU A 216 26.12 11.13 -9.22
CA LEU A 216 24.99 11.82 -8.62
C LEU A 216 24.49 11.15 -7.35
N PHE A 217 24.70 9.84 -7.22
CA PHE A 217 24.15 9.02 -6.15
C PHE A 217 25.24 8.24 -5.42
N GLN A 218 25.03 8.02 -4.14
CA GLN A 218 25.78 7.03 -3.37
C GLN A 218 25.24 5.64 -3.68
N ALA A 219 26.17 4.68 -3.83
CA ALA A 219 25.83 3.30 -4.14
C ALA A 219 26.55 2.32 -3.22
N SER A 220 25.88 1.21 -2.91
CA SER A 220 26.44 0.07 -2.20
C SER A 220 25.87 -1.21 -2.79
N GLY A 221 26.70 -2.25 -2.96
CA GLY A 221 26.25 -3.54 -3.50
C GLY A 221 25.59 -3.48 -4.88
N GLY A 222 25.93 -2.50 -5.71
CA GLY A 222 25.31 -2.32 -7.03
C GLY A 222 23.92 -1.66 -7.01
N GLN A 223 23.48 -1.13 -5.87
CA GLN A 223 22.22 -0.38 -5.75
C GLN A 223 22.47 1.06 -5.29
N VAL A 224 21.63 1.98 -5.76
CA VAL A 224 21.58 3.35 -5.24
C VAL A 224 20.99 3.35 -3.83
N THR A 225 21.71 3.92 -2.86
CA THR A 225 21.33 3.91 -1.44
C THR A 225 20.78 5.24 -0.94
N ASP A 226 21.09 6.35 -1.62
CA ASP A 226 20.73 7.71 -1.18
C ASP A 226 19.63 8.36 -2.04
N LEU A 227 18.85 7.56 -2.79
CA LEU A 227 17.77 8.09 -3.62
C LEU A 227 16.73 8.85 -2.76
N ASP A 228 16.38 8.28 -1.61
CA ASP A 228 15.39 8.83 -0.69
C ASP A 228 16.03 9.62 0.49
N ASP A 229 17.35 9.86 0.47
CA ASP A 229 18.07 10.60 1.53
C ASP A 229 17.62 12.07 1.58
N PRO A 230 17.14 12.58 2.74
CA PRO A 230 16.75 13.99 2.88
C PRO A 230 17.96 14.93 2.88
N THR A 231 19.17 14.44 3.16
CA THR A 231 20.39 15.24 3.23
C THR A 231 21.19 15.29 1.92
N PHE A 232 20.71 14.66 0.84
CA PHE A 232 21.50 14.45 -0.39
C PHE A 232 22.09 15.74 -0.99
N PHE A 233 21.40 16.87 -0.80
CA PHE A 233 21.78 18.19 -1.34
C PHE A 233 22.26 19.19 -0.28
N THR A 234 22.48 18.73 0.96
CA THR A 234 22.84 19.59 2.09
C THR A 234 24.07 19.04 2.81
N MET A 235 25.08 19.87 3.04
CA MET A 235 26.27 19.50 3.81
C MET A 235 25.96 19.58 5.31
N ILE A 236 26.09 18.46 6.03
CA ILE A 236 25.73 18.36 7.45
C ILE A 236 26.95 18.65 8.35
N PRO A 237 26.87 19.63 9.27
CA PRO A 237 27.94 19.94 10.20
C PRO A 237 28.25 18.73 11.12
N GLY A 238 29.52 18.46 11.36
CA GLY A 238 29.99 17.32 12.17
C GLY A 238 30.02 15.98 11.45
N THR A 239 29.29 15.82 10.34
CA THR A 239 29.28 14.61 9.50
C THR A 239 30.08 14.82 8.20
N ASP A 240 29.75 15.87 7.46
CA ASP A 240 30.35 16.19 6.17
C ASP A 240 31.51 17.20 6.29
N TYR A 241 31.49 18.04 7.32
CA TYR A 241 32.56 19.01 7.57
C TYR A 241 32.71 19.31 9.06
N ASN A 242 33.92 19.72 9.45
CA ASN A 242 34.18 20.20 10.80
C ASN A 242 33.55 21.60 10.96
N PRO A 243 32.62 21.81 11.89
CA PRO A 243 31.90 23.08 11.99
C PRO A 243 32.75 24.25 12.51
N SER A 244 33.92 23.99 13.11
CA SER A 244 34.83 25.04 13.60
C SER A 244 35.88 25.44 12.58
N THR A 245 36.36 24.49 11.76
CA THR A 245 37.41 24.76 10.76
C THR A 245 36.88 24.82 9.32
N PHE A 246 35.64 24.41 9.09
CA PHE A 246 35.02 24.21 7.78
C PHE A 246 35.77 23.24 6.86
N ALA A 247 36.70 22.45 7.42
CA ALA A 247 37.41 21.41 6.68
C ALA A 247 36.47 20.22 6.41
N LEU A 248 36.47 19.74 5.16
CA LEU A 248 35.66 18.61 4.75
C LEU A 248 36.19 17.29 5.31
N THR A 249 35.27 16.41 5.70
CA THR A 249 35.60 15.01 5.97
C THR A 249 35.76 14.26 4.63
N PRO A 250 36.37 13.05 4.60
CA PRO A 250 36.45 12.27 3.36
C PRO A 250 35.07 11.96 2.75
N SER A 251 34.08 11.66 3.59
CA SER A 251 32.68 11.48 3.16
C SER A 251 32.08 12.78 2.63
N GLY A 252 32.36 13.91 3.29
CA GLY A 252 31.93 15.23 2.85
C GLY A 252 32.54 15.66 1.52
N ALA A 253 33.80 15.35 1.25
CA ALA A 253 34.43 15.64 -0.05
C ALA A 253 33.78 14.85 -1.20
N ALA A 254 33.43 13.58 -0.97
CA ALA A 254 32.67 12.79 -1.92
C ALA A 254 31.25 13.36 -2.14
N LYS A 255 30.58 13.79 -1.06
CA LYS A 255 29.26 14.42 -1.14
C LYS A 255 29.28 15.77 -1.85
N GLN A 256 30.27 16.61 -1.59
CA GLN A 256 30.49 17.88 -2.30
C GLN A 256 30.62 17.66 -3.81
N THR A 257 31.34 16.61 -4.22
CA THR A 257 31.48 16.26 -5.65
C THR A 257 30.10 15.91 -6.25
N ARG A 258 29.29 15.12 -5.54
CA ARG A 258 27.92 14.80 -5.97
C ARG A 258 27.03 16.04 -6.04
N ILE A 259 27.04 16.91 -5.02
CA ILE A 259 26.28 18.18 -5.01
C ILE A 259 26.68 19.06 -6.20
N THR A 260 27.98 19.14 -6.49
CA THR A 260 28.50 19.87 -7.66
C THR A 260 27.96 19.31 -8.97
N ASN A 261 27.90 17.98 -9.10
CA ASN A 261 27.33 17.33 -10.28
C ASN A 261 25.81 17.54 -10.38
N TRP A 262 25.10 17.56 -9.25
CA TRP A 262 23.69 17.97 -9.21
C TRP A 262 23.50 19.41 -9.67
N LEU A 263 24.32 20.36 -9.19
CA LEU A 263 24.27 21.77 -9.61
C LEU A 263 24.50 21.95 -11.12
N LYS A 264 25.37 21.14 -11.73
CA LYS A 264 25.60 21.15 -13.19
C LYS A 264 24.38 20.66 -13.98
N LYS A 265 23.56 19.77 -13.41
CA LYS A 265 22.38 19.18 -14.06
C LYS A 265 21.09 19.94 -13.73
N ALA A 266 21.06 20.62 -12.59
CA ALA A 266 19.88 21.28 -12.06
C ALA A 266 19.67 22.67 -12.68
N THR A 267 18.40 23.04 -12.80
CA THR A 267 17.97 24.36 -13.23
C THR A 267 17.06 24.97 -12.18
N ILE A 268 17.35 26.20 -11.77
CA ILE A 268 16.53 26.93 -10.81
C ILE A 268 15.22 27.35 -11.50
N GLN A 269 14.09 26.99 -10.92
CA GLN A 269 12.75 27.31 -11.45
C GLN A 269 12.17 28.60 -10.87
N THR A 270 12.59 29.00 -9.67
CA THR A 270 12.16 30.22 -8.97
C THR A 270 13.17 31.36 -9.18
N GLN A 271 12.75 32.62 -9.19
CA GLN A 271 13.70 33.74 -9.30
C GLN A 271 14.66 33.76 -8.09
N ALA A 272 15.95 33.61 -8.36
CA ALA A 272 16.98 33.35 -7.34
C ALA A 272 17.27 34.49 -6.34
N HIS A 273 16.80 35.72 -6.64
CA HIS A 273 17.08 36.92 -5.84
C HIS A 273 15.83 37.52 -5.17
N ARG A 274 14.66 36.91 -5.34
CA ARG A 274 13.39 37.49 -4.85
C ARG A 274 12.55 36.53 -4.03
N TYR A 275 12.64 35.24 -4.30
CA TYR A 275 11.77 34.24 -3.70
C TYR A 275 12.57 33.30 -2.83
N ASP A 276 12.30 33.35 -1.53
CA ASP A 276 12.73 32.33 -0.60
C ASP A 276 11.65 31.28 -0.46
N GLN A 277 12.00 30.00 -0.57
CA GLN A 277 11.07 28.87 -0.56
C GLN A 277 10.80 28.31 0.84
N VAL A 278 11.23 29.00 1.89
CA VAL A 278 10.98 28.63 3.28
C VAL A 278 10.40 29.78 4.09
N ILE A 279 9.77 29.46 5.21
CA ILE A 279 9.35 30.44 6.20
C ILE A 279 9.58 29.92 7.62
N ALA A 280 10.15 30.77 8.46
CA ALA A 280 10.26 30.54 9.89
C ALA A 280 8.89 30.67 10.56
N ARG A 281 8.49 29.65 11.31
CA ARG A 281 7.37 29.72 12.24
C ARG A 281 7.93 30.20 13.58
N THR A 282 7.40 31.29 14.11
CA THR A 282 7.85 31.84 15.41
C THR A 282 6.74 31.81 16.43
N ARG A 283 7.06 31.49 17.67
CA ARG A 283 6.16 31.55 18.82
C ARG A 283 6.66 32.58 19.83
N SER A 284 5.76 33.43 20.31
CA SER A 284 6.06 34.37 21.40
C SER A 284 5.82 33.69 22.75
N VAL A 285 6.83 33.70 23.61
CA VAL A 285 6.78 33.15 24.97
C VAL A 285 7.05 34.26 25.98
N LYS A 286 6.22 34.36 27.01
CA LYS A 286 6.45 35.28 28.13
C LYS A 286 7.54 34.69 29.04
N THR A 287 8.65 35.39 29.20
CA THR A 287 9.77 34.95 30.06
C THR A 287 9.81 35.71 31.39
N GLY A 288 8.90 36.67 31.60
CA GLY A 288 8.75 37.43 32.84
C GLY A 288 7.70 38.54 32.71
N PRO A 289 7.47 39.34 33.77
CA PRO A 289 6.58 40.49 33.71
C PRO A 289 7.07 41.49 32.66
N GLY A 290 6.27 41.72 31.61
CA GLY A 290 6.60 42.64 30.52
C GLY A 290 7.65 42.17 29.51
N THR A 291 8.27 41.00 29.69
CA THR A 291 9.30 40.48 28.79
C THR A 291 8.74 39.33 27.95
N THR A 292 8.58 39.56 26.65
CA THR A 292 8.18 38.54 25.67
C THR A 292 9.38 38.23 24.78
N LYS A 293 9.73 36.95 24.69
CA LYS A 293 10.79 36.47 23.80
C LYS A 293 10.15 35.72 22.63
N THR A 294 10.53 36.07 21.41
CA THR A 294 10.13 35.31 20.22
C THR A 294 11.12 34.17 20.03
N ILE A 295 10.61 32.95 19.96
CA ILE A 295 11.38 31.71 19.78
C ILE A 295 11.00 31.11 18.43
N LEU A 296 11.95 30.47 17.77
CA LEU A 296 11.68 29.67 16.56
C LEU A 296 10.92 28.39 16.94
N ASP A 297 9.83 28.11 16.23
CA ASP A 297 8.88 27.00 16.44
C ASP A 297 8.85 26.06 15.21
N GLY A 298 9.82 26.19 14.30
CA GLY A 298 10.01 25.36 13.12
C GLY A 298 10.16 26.15 11.81
N VAL A 299 10.43 25.44 10.71
CA VAL A 299 10.51 26.00 9.35
C VAL A 299 9.54 25.26 8.44
N VAL A 300 8.81 25.99 7.58
CA VAL A 300 7.82 25.42 6.66
C VAL A 300 8.22 25.68 5.22
N PRO A 301 8.16 24.68 4.32
CA PRO A 301 8.41 24.91 2.90
C PRO A 301 7.20 25.59 2.26
N LEU A 302 7.47 26.59 1.41
CA LEU A 302 6.46 27.34 0.67
C LEU A 302 5.98 26.60 -0.59
N ILE A 303 6.77 25.66 -1.10
CA ILE A 303 6.34 24.67 -2.09
C ILE A 303 6.18 23.31 -1.42
N GLN A 304 5.01 22.69 -1.61
CA GLN A 304 4.70 21.39 -1.05
C GLN A 304 4.13 20.47 -2.13
N PHE A 305 4.72 19.28 -2.24
CA PHE A 305 4.23 18.20 -3.07
C PHE A 305 3.53 17.18 -2.17
N LYS A 306 2.20 17.20 -2.09
CA LYS A 306 1.46 16.30 -1.22
C LYS A 306 0.67 15.28 -2.03
N PRO A 307 0.75 13.99 -1.70
CA PRO A 307 -0.26 13.03 -2.14
C PRO A 307 -1.64 13.51 -1.70
N GLU A 308 -2.65 13.21 -2.51
CA GLU A 308 -4.02 13.43 -2.07
C GLU A 308 -4.43 12.34 -1.09
N ARG A 309 -4.90 12.76 0.09
CA ARG A 309 -5.44 11.84 1.07
C ARG A 309 -6.88 11.52 0.72
N VAL A 310 -7.14 10.25 0.50
CA VAL A 310 -8.49 9.71 0.35
C VAL A 310 -8.86 9.07 1.69
N ALA A 311 -9.95 9.53 2.28
CA ALA A 311 -10.40 9.06 3.59
C ALA A 311 -11.74 8.34 3.46
N SER A 312 -11.84 7.19 4.13
CA SER A 312 -13.02 6.34 4.25
C SER A 312 -13.67 6.03 2.92
N GLU A 313 -12.86 5.74 1.89
CA GLU A 313 -13.42 5.39 0.59
C GLU A 313 -14.04 4.00 0.65
N PRO A 314 -15.34 3.84 0.34
CA PRO A 314 -15.94 2.52 0.22
C PRO A 314 -15.39 1.83 -1.01
N ALA A 315 -14.75 0.67 -0.82
CA ALA A 315 -14.25 -0.11 -1.94
C ALA A 315 -15.40 -0.84 -2.64
N GLU A 316 -15.42 -0.79 -3.97
CA GLU A 316 -16.43 -1.43 -4.81
C GLU A 316 -16.21 -2.95 -4.82
N ALA A 317 -17.25 -3.68 -4.40
CA ALA A 317 -17.25 -5.13 -4.30
C ALA A 317 -17.47 -5.79 -5.68
N GLN A 318 -16.54 -6.62 -6.10
CA GLN A 318 -16.60 -7.39 -7.35
C GLN A 318 -16.76 -8.87 -7.04
N VAL A 319 -17.92 -9.42 -7.40
CA VAL A 319 -18.17 -10.85 -7.28
C VAL A 319 -17.44 -11.57 -8.41
N ALA A 320 -16.74 -12.66 -8.09
CA ALA A 320 -16.11 -13.54 -9.06
C ALA A 320 -17.17 -14.39 -9.78
N VAL A 321 -18.08 -13.77 -10.54
CA VAL A 321 -18.99 -14.51 -11.42
C VAL A 321 -18.31 -14.66 -12.79
N ARG A 322 -17.90 -15.87 -13.15
CA ARG A 322 -17.46 -16.17 -14.51
C ARG A 322 -18.67 -16.12 -15.45
N GLN A 323 -18.50 -15.47 -16.59
CA GLN A 323 -19.56 -15.39 -17.61
C GLN A 323 -19.95 -16.80 -18.08
N GLY A 324 -21.23 -17.17 -17.97
CA GLY A 324 -21.76 -18.49 -18.38
C GLY A 324 -21.82 -19.55 -17.27
N GLU A 325 -21.39 -19.21 -16.06
CA GLU A 325 -21.45 -20.08 -14.89
C GLU A 325 -22.61 -19.65 -13.98
N GLU A 326 -23.78 -20.28 -14.11
CA GLU A 326 -24.91 -20.03 -13.20
C GLU A 326 -24.53 -20.46 -11.77
N THR A 327 -24.80 -19.58 -10.80
CA THR A 327 -24.63 -19.85 -9.37
C THR A 327 -25.98 -19.69 -8.70
N ASP A 328 -26.47 -20.76 -8.08
CA ASP A 328 -27.65 -20.67 -7.21
C ASP A 328 -27.37 -19.65 -6.08
N ASN A 329 -28.34 -18.80 -5.76
CA ASN A 329 -28.26 -17.81 -4.67
C ASN A 329 -27.13 -16.75 -4.81
N ALA A 330 -26.87 -16.24 -6.01
CA ALA A 330 -25.87 -15.19 -6.27
C ALA A 330 -25.95 -13.97 -5.32
N GLN A 331 -27.13 -13.64 -4.78
CA GLN A 331 -27.30 -12.54 -3.82
C GLN A 331 -26.71 -12.81 -2.42
N ALA A 332 -26.50 -14.07 -2.07
CA ALA A 332 -25.92 -14.50 -0.79
C ALA A 332 -24.40 -14.70 -0.86
N VAL A 333 -23.79 -14.52 -2.04
CA VAL A 333 -22.36 -14.68 -2.28
C VAL A 333 -21.61 -13.40 -1.91
N ALA A 334 -20.52 -13.53 -1.17
CA ALA A 334 -19.62 -12.42 -0.88
C ALA A 334 -18.64 -12.15 -2.04
N ALA A 335 -18.26 -10.88 -2.22
CA ALA A 335 -17.30 -10.50 -3.25
C ALA A 335 -15.87 -10.96 -2.91
N ASP A 336 -15.13 -11.48 -3.89
CA ASP A 336 -13.74 -11.90 -3.71
C ASP A 336 -12.77 -10.70 -3.71
N VAL A 337 -13.11 -9.71 -4.54
CA VAL A 337 -12.24 -8.58 -4.83
C VAL A 337 -12.95 -7.28 -4.51
N PHE A 338 -12.27 -6.39 -3.81
CA PHE A 338 -12.72 -5.01 -3.61
C PHE A 338 -11.75 -4.05 -4.27
N ARG A 339 -12.25 -3.02 -4.96
CA ARG A 339 -11.42 -2.01 -5.63
C ARG A 339 -11.77 -0.61 -5.19
N THR A 340 -10.76 0.22 -4.99
CA THR A 340 -10.94 1.67 -4.84
C THR A 340 -10.88 2.36 -6.19
N GLN A 341 -11.28 3.63 -6.23
CA GLN A 341 -11.20 4.51 -7.39
C GLN A 341 -9.76 4.79 -7.79
N PHE A 342 -8.88 5.01 -6.81
CA PHE A 342 -7.47 5.31 -7.04
C PHE A 342 -6.56 4.17 -6.59
N ALA A 343 -5.44 4.03 -7.30
CA ALA A 343 -4.44 3.01 -7.05
C ALA A 343 -3.18 3.62 -6.41
N SER A 344 -2.15 2.80 -6.22
CA SER A 344 -0.89 3.17 -5.57
C SER A 344 -1.05 3.88 -4.24
N TRP A 345 -1.63 3.11 -3.34
CA TRP A 345 -1.80 3.49 -1.96
C TRP A 345 -0.46 3.64 -1.26
N ASN A 346 -0.41 4.64 -0.39
CA ASN A 346 0.64 4.86 0.58
C ASN A 346 0.02 4.87 1.98
N ASP A 347 0.71 4.23 2.92
CA ASP A 347 0.27 4.05 4.31
C ASP A 347 -1.23 3.73 4.46
N PRO A 348 -1.74 2.68 3.78
CA PRO A 348 -3.16 2.39 3.80
C PRO A 348 -3.62 1.84 5.15
N VAL A 349 -4.78 2.31 5.58
CA VAL A 349 -5.56 1.77 6.71
C VAL A 349 -6.88 1.25 6.15
N ILE A 350 -7.09 -0.05 6.29
CA ILE A 350 -8.28 -0.74 5.76
C ILE A 350 -9.19 -1.08 6.93
N ARG A 351 -10.45 -0.64 6.89
CA ARG A 351 -11.48 -1.02 7.86
C ARG A 351 -12.42 -2.03 7.23
N VAL A 352 -12.70 -3.11 7.95
CA VAL A 352 -13.66 -4.14 7.56
C VAL A 352 -14.79 -4.14 8.58
N PHE A 353 -15.97 -3.77 8.13
CA PHE A 353 -17.19 -3.78 8.91
C PHE A 353 -18.04 -4.97 8.48
N ASN A 354 -18.57 -5.69 9.46
CA ASN A 354 -19.54 -6.75 9.16
C ASN A 354 -20.88 -6.14 8.69
N SER A 355 -21.68 -6.92 7.98
CA SER A 355 -22.98 -6.47 7.44
C SER A 355 -23.97 -5.92 8.48
N THR A 356 -23.79 -6.25 9.77
CA THR A 356 -24.65 -5.78 10.88
C THR A 356 -23.96 -4.74 11.76
N TRP A 357 -22.87 -4.14 11.29
CA TRP A 357 -22.10 -3.20 12.09
C TRP A 357 -22.89 -1.92 12.41
N THR A 358 -22.73 -1.43 13.63
CA THR A 358 -23.22 -0.13 14.11
C THR A 358 -22.14 0.53 14.97
N ASP A 359 -22.24 1.85 15.16
CA ASP A 359 -21.26 2.61 15.95
C ASP A 359 -21.00 1.99 17.33
N GLY A 360 -19.71 1.88 17.69
CA GLY A 360 -19.26 1.32 18.95
C GLY A 360 -19.08 -0.21 18.96
N LEU A 361 -19.51 -0.93 17.93
CA LEU A 361 -19.27 -2.36 17.81
C LEU A 361 -17.84 -2.67 17.33
N PRO A 362 -17.28 -3.85 17.69
CA PRO A 362 -15.97 -4.27 17.20
C PRO A 362 -15.93 -4.45 15.69
N TYR A 363 -14.79 -4.14 15.09
CA TYR A 363 -14.53 -4.31 13.65
C TYR A 363 -13.05 -4.66 13.42
N LEU A 364 -12.66 -4.91 12.16
CA LEU A 364 -11.26 -5.18 11.84
C LEU A 364 -10.58 -3.99 11.19
N VAL A 365 -9.30 -3.81 11.51
CA VAL A 365 -8.42 -2.79 10.93
C VAL A 365 -7.16 -3.45 10.41
N GLY A 366 -6.91 -3.31 9.11
CA GLY A 366 -5.64 -3.59 8.47
C GLY A 366 -4.74 -2.35 8.50
N ARG A 367 -3.58 -2.44 9.16
CA ARG A 367 -2.65 -1.32 9.29
C ARG A 367 -1.22 -1.80 9.56
N ASN A 368 -0.25 -0.90 9.37
CA ASN A 368 1.05 -1.03 10.01
C ASN A 368 0.93 -0.69 11.49
N ASP A 369 1.59 -1.44 12.36
CA ASP A 369 1.55 -1.16 13.79
C ASP A 369 2.38 0.08 14.16
N ALA A 370 1.71 1.11 14.66
CA ALA A 370 2.36 2.32 15.18
C ALA A 370 3.09 2.07 16.52
N SER A 371 2.77 0.98 17.23
CA SER A 371 3.29 0.70 18.57
C SER A 371 4.51 -0.22 18.61
N SER A 372 4.98 -0.73 17.45
CA SER A 372 6.06 -1.73 17.30
C SER A 372 5.82 -3.08 18.00
N THR A 373 4.60 -3.34 18.46
CA THR A 373 4.15 -4.60 19.06
C THR A 373 4.10 -5.73 18.02
N PHE A 374 3.77 -5.42 16.78
CA PHE A 374 3.70 -6.37 15.67
C PHE A 374 4.57 -5.89 14.49
N PRO A 375 5.38 -6.78 13.88
CA PRO A 375 6.20 -6.39 12.73
C PRO A 375 5.35 -6.26 11.46
N GLY A 376 5.43 -5.11 10.80
CA GLY A 376 4.83 -4.87 9.49
C GLY A 376 3.32 -4.68 9.50
N TRP A 377 2.68 -5.06 8.39
CA TRP A 377 1.25 -4.84 8.16
C TRP A 377 0.44 -6.07 8.60
N SER A 378 -0.59 -5.85 9.40
CA SER A 378 -1.43 -6.91 9.97
C SER A 378 -2.90 -6.51 10.05
N ILE A 379 -3.78 -7.50 10.09
CA ILE A 379 -5.20 -7.35 10.42
C ILE A 379 -5.36 -7.47 11.94
N VAL A 380 -5.96 -6.44 12.52
CA VAL A 380 -6.15 -6.27 13.95
C VAL A 380 -7.63 -6.18 14.26
N GLY A 381 -8.10 -6.97 15.22
CA GLY A 381 -9.43 -6.83 15.82
C GLY A 381 -9.45 -5.67 16.80
N VAL A 382 -10.37 -4.73 16.56
CA VAL A 382 -10.46 -3.46 17.28
C VAL A 382 -11.84 -3.32 17.91
N ASP A 383 -11.89 -2.94 19.19
CA ASP A 383 -13.14 -2.73 19.94
C ASP A 383 -13.17 -1.31 20.53
N PRO A 384 -13.85 -0.36 19.87
CA PRO A 384 -13.95 1.03 20.33
C PRO A 384 -14.59 1.17 21.71
N GLY A 385 -15.50 0.27 22.08
CA GLY A 385 -16.19 0.30 23.37
C GLY A 385 -15.27 0.04 24.57
N THR A 386 -14.07 -0.48 24.31
CA THR A 386 -13.07 -0.79 25.35
C THR A 386 -11.90 0.20 25.40
N TYR A 387 -11.93 1.24 24.57
CA TYR A 387 -10.84 2.20 24.52
C TYR A 387 -10.69 2.99 25.82
N SER A 388 -9.47 2.97 26.36
CA SER A 388 -9.04 3.89 27.41
C SER A 388 -8.50 5.20 26.81
N ALA A 389 -8.29 6.21 27.65
CA ALA A 389 -7.72 7.49 27.21
C ALA A 389 -6.37 7.28 26.49
N GLY A 390 -6.24 7.82 25.26
CA GLY A 390 -5.05 7.68 24.43
C GLY A 390 -5.02 6.43 23.53
N GLN A 391 -6.00 5.53 23.64
CA GLN A 391 -6.19 4.43 22.72
C GLN A 391 -7.04 4.83 21.52
N SER A 392 -6.71 4.26 20.37
CA SER A 392 -7.35 4.49 19.09
C SER A 392 -7.24 3.25 18.21
N GLU A 393 -7.92 3.30 17.07
CA GLU A 393 -7.83 2.30 16.01
C GLU A 393 -6.48 2.28 15.28
N PHE A 394 -5.51 3.12 15.67
CA PHE A 394 -4.17 3.16 15.10
C PHE A 394 -3.10 2.57 16.03
N ASN A 395 -3.39 2.40 17.32
CA ASN A 395 -2.42 1.98 18.33
C ASN A 395 -2.93 0.92 19.32
N SER A 396 -4.16 0.42 19.17
CA SER A 396 -4.75 -0.61 20.01
C SER A 396 -5.32 -1.78 19.20
N GLY A 397 -5.66 -2.88 19.86
CA GLY A 397 -6.33 -4.06 19.29
C GLY A 397 -5.58 -5.38 19.44
N VAL A 398 -6.17 -6.46 18.91
CA VAL A 398 -5.64 -7.82 18.95
C VAL A 398 -5.26 -8.24 17.54
N GLU A 399 -3.99 -8.57 17.28
CA GLU A 399 -3.56 -9.07 15.97
C GLU A 399 -4.22 -10.42 15.65
N LEU A 400 -4.92 -10.51 14.51
CA LEU A 400 -5.63 -11.72 14.09
C LEU A 400 -4.94 -12.43 12.91
N PHE A 401 -4.32 -11.68 12.01
CA PHE A 401 -3.68 -12.22 10.81
C PHE A 401 -2.52 -11.33 10.34
N SER A 402 -1.36 -11.91 10.08
CA SER A 402 -0.14 -11.17 9.70
C SER A 402 0.09 -11.19 8.20
N ILE A 403 -0.10 -10.04 7.53
CA ILE A 403 0.09 -9.93 6.07
C ILE A 403 1.56 -9.94 5.71
N ASP A 404 2.42 -9.36 6.53
CA ASP A 404 3.85 -9.45 6.33
C ASP A 404 4.33 -10.92 6.31
N ALA A 405 3.88 -11.74 7.28
CA ALA A 405 4.19 -13.17 7.31
C ALA A 405 3.60 -13.92 6.09
N TYR A 406 2.38 -13.57 5.67
CA TYR A 406 1.76 -14.14 4.46
C TYR A 406 2.58 -13.84 3.19
N GLN A 407 2.95 -12.57 2.98
CA GLN A 407 3.72 -12.12 1.82
C GLN A 407 5.13 -12.73 1.81
N ASN A 408 5.78 -12.80 2.98
CA ASN A 408 7.04 -13.50 3.15
C ASN A 408 6.92 -15.00 2.87
N GLY A 409 5.79 -15.62 3.22
CA GLY A 409 5.51 -17.02 2.91
C GLY A 409 5.43 -17.29 1.41
N ILE A 410 4.72 -16.42 0.68
CA ILE A 410 4.60 -16.48 -0.79
C ILE A 410 5.96 -16.25 -1.47
N ALA A 411 6.74 -15.28 -1.01
CA ALA A 411 8.04 -14.95 -1.61
C ALA A 411 9.15 -15.95 -1.24
N GLY A 412 9.11 -16.52 -0.03
CA GLY A 412 10.20 -17.27 0.59
C GLY A 412 10.17 -18.78 0.40
N THR A 413 9.33 -19.32 -0.49
CA THR A 413 9.13 -20.78 -0.65
C THR A 413 8.78 -21.48 0.67
N ARG A 414 8.02 -20.81 1.56
CA ARG A 414 7.61 -21.39 2.84
C ARG A 414 6.27 -22.12 2.67
N ASN A 415 6.12 -23.21 3.42
CA ASN A 415 4.94 -24.08 3.35
C ASN A 415 3.71 -23.37 3.96
N TYR A 416 2.58 -23.43 3.26
CA TYR A 416 1.27 -22.96 3.74
C TYR A 416 1.25 -21.50 4.23
N PRO A 417 1.39 -20.50 3.31
CA PRO A 417 1.46 -19.09 3.67
C PRO A 417 0.31 -18.57 4.54
N TYR A 418 -0.91 -19.08 4.31
CA TYR A 418 -2.08 -18.70 5.10
C TYR A 418 -1.96 -19.20 6.54
N SER A 419 -1.63 -20.49 6.74
CA SER A 419 -1.43 -21.05 8.08
C SER A 419 -0.30 -20.35 8.83
N GLN A 420 0.80 -19.99 8.15
CA GLN A 420 1.90 -19.26 8.77
C GLN A 420 1.50 -17.86 9.23
N ALA A 421 0.75 -17.13 8.42
CA ALA A 421 0.26 -15.80 8.76
C ALA A 421 -0.67 -15.82 9.97
N LEU A 422 -1.54 -16.83 10.04
CA LEU A 422 -2.44 -17.06 11.17
C LEU A 422 -1.68 -17.47 12.44
N GLN A 423 -0.71 -18.38 12.33
CA GLN A 423 0.12 -18.83 13.46
C GLN A 423 1.03 -17.71 13.97
N ALA A 424 1.60 -16.89 13.09
CA ALA A 424 2.45 -15.75 13.46
C ALA A 424 1.66 -14.72 14.28
N ALA A 425 0.45 -14.37 13.83
CA ALA A 425 -0.44 -13.49 14.57
C ALA A 425 -0.85 -14.10 15.92
N SER A 426 -1.28 -15.37 15.93
CA SER A 426 -1.64 -16.06 17.17
C SER A 426 -0.48 -16.21 18.14
N GLY A 427 0.75 -16.39 17.65
CA GLY A 427 1.94 -16.46 18.50
C GLY A 427 2.23 -15.15 19.24
N ARG A 428 1.80 -14.01 18.69
CA ARG A 428 1.97 -12.68 19.29
C ARG A 428 0.78 -12.23 20.14
N SER A 429 -0.44 -12.51 19.70
CA SER A 429 -1.66 -12.03 20.37
C SER A 429 -2.38 -13.07 21.24
N ASN A 430 -1.97 -14.34 21.11
CA ASN A 430 -2.59 -15.51 21.74
C ASN A 430 -4.08 -15.70 21.42
N TRP A 431 -4.59 -15.10 20.33
CA TRP A 431 -6.03 -15.01 20.10
C TRP A 431 -6.73 -16.33 19.77
N LEU A 432 -6.02 -17.32 19.20
CA LEU A 432 -6.60 -18.63 18.89
C LEU A 432 -6.64 -19.56 20.12
N ALA A 433 -5.63 -19.49 20.99
CA ALA A 433 -5.54 -20.35 22.16
C ALA A 433 -6.36 -19.83 23.34
N ASP A 434 -6.59 -18.51 23.40
CA ASP A 434 -7.48 -17.87 24.38
C ASP A 434 -8.94 -18.02 23.94
N SER A 435 -9.72 -18.80 24.69
CA SER A 435 -11.13 -19.09 24.37
C SER A 435 -12.02 -17.84 24.37
N THR A 436 -11.71 -16.83 25.19
CA THR A 436 -12.48 -15.58 25.24
C THR A 436 -12.19 -14.72 24.01
N LYS A 437 -10.91 -14.60 23.63
CA LYS A 437 -10.54 -13.90 22.39
C LYS A 437 -11.07 -14.61 21.15
N ARG A 438 -10.98 -15.95 21.09
CA ARG A 438 -11.50 -16.74 19.98
C ARG A 438 -13.00 -16.62 19.83
N ALA A 439 -13.76 -16.66 20.93
CA ALA A 439 -15.21 -16.48 20.90
C ALA A 439 -15.60 -15.07 20.42
N LYS A 440 -14.83 -14.04 20.81
CA LYS A 440 -15.07 -12.65 20.40
C LYS A 440 -14.70 -12.37 18.95
N TRP A 441 -13.50 -12.77 18.52
CA TRP A 441 -12.93 -12.41 17.22
C TRP A 441 -13.20 -13.44 16.12
N GLY A 442 -13.45 -14.70 16.46
CA GLY A 442 -13.73 -15.76 15.50
C GLY A 442 -14.89 -15.46 14.55
N PRO A 443 -16.07 -15.00 15.04
CA PRO A 443 -17.18 -14.63 14.17
C PRO A 443 -16.88 -13.43 13.24
N LEU A 444 -16.02 -12.51 13.70
CA LEU A 444 -15.62 -11.29 12.98
C LEU A 444 -14.39 -11.50 12.08
N PHE A 445 -13.78 -12.68 12.10
CA PHE A 445 -12.52 -12.91 11.41
C PHE A 445 -12.69 -12.86 9.88
N ARG A 446 -12.03 -11.89 9.24
CA ARG A 446 -12.09 -11.59 7.81
C ARG A 446 -10.70 -11.21 7.30
N PRO A 447 -9.77 -12.18 7.13
CA PRO A 447 -8.46 -11.90 6.59
C PRO A 447 -8.57 -11.38 5.15
N LEU A 448 -7.67 -10.50 4.76
CA LEU A 448 -7.62 -9.89 3.44
C LEU A 448 -6.18 -9.55 3.05
N VAL A 449 -5.91 -9.45 1.76
CA VAL A 449 -4.59 -9.13 1.23
C VAL A 449 -4.71 -7.87 0.36
N PRO A 450 -4.09 -6.75 0.76
CA PRO A 450 -4.07 -5.56 -0.07
C PRO A 450 -3.00 -5.67 -1.17
N ASP A 451 -3.38 -5.21 -2.35
CA ASP A 451 -2.51 -4.88 -3.48
C ASP A 451 -2.52 -3.37 -3.66
N TYR A 452 -1.51 -2.75 -3.04
CA TYR A 452 -1.35 -1.30 -3.01
C TYR A 452 -1.20 -0.71 -4.42
N ARG A 453 -0.58 -1.43 -5.35
CA ARG A 453 -0.28 -0.91 -6.70
C ARG A 453 -1.55 -0.75 -7.52
N ASN A 454 -2.44 -1.73 -7.43
CA ASN A 454 -3.69 -1.78 -8.20
C ASN A 454 -4.90 -1.18 -7.48
N GLY A 455 -4.75 -0.77 -6.22
CA GLY A 455 -5.88 -0.31 -5.40
C GLY A 455 -6.91 -1.42 -5.18
N LYS A 456 -6.42 -2.64 -4.95
CA LYS A 456 -7.24 -3.85 -4.87
C LYS A 456 -7.07 -4.50 -3.50
N VAL A 457 -8.15 -5.03 -2.94
CA VAL A 457 -8.13 -5.95 -1.81
C VAL A 457 -8.67 -7.30 -2.25
N THR A 458 -7.98 -8.38 -1.90
CA THR A 458 -8.45 -9.75 -2.14
C THR A 458 -8.81 -10.39 -0.80
N THR A 459 -10.00 -10.96 -0.67
CA THR A 459 -10.48 -11.59 0.59
C THR A 459 -10.45 -13.11 0.56
N SER A 460 -10.12 -13.71 -0.59
CA SER A 460 -9.99 -15.17 -0.72
C SER A 460 -8.53 -15.66 -0.70
N PHE A 461 -8.37 -16.92 -0.31
CA PHE A 461 -7.09 -17.64 -0.18
C PHE A 461 -7.19 -19.02 -0.83
N LYS A 462 -6.09 -19.58 -1.33
CA LYS A 462 -6.12 -20.92 -1.94
C LYS A 462 -6.13 -21.99 -0.86
N ILE A 463 -6.88 -23.07 -1.05
CA ILE A 463 -6.89 -24.18 -0.08
C ILE A 463 -5.50 -24.80 0.12
N SER A 464 -4.65 -24.79 -0.91
CA SER A 464 -3.26 -25.25 -0.86
C SER A 464 -2.35 -24.38 0.02
N GLU A 465 -2.80 -23.20 0.48
CA GLU A 465 -2.06 -22.33 1.39
C GLU A 465 -2.34 -22.64 2.87
N VAL A 466 -3.31 -23.53 3.13
CA VAL A 466 -3.64 -24.05 4.46
C VAL A 466 -2.93 -25.39 4.65
N GLY A 467 -2.46 -25.64 5.86
CA GLY A 467 -1.78 -26.88 6.24
C GLY A 467 -0.94 -26.77 7.50
N ASN A 468 -0.28 -27.88 7.85
CA ASN A 468 0.63 -27.93 8.99
C ASN A 468 1.97 -27.23 8.67
N THR A 469 2.23 -26.11 9.36
CA THR A 469 3.43 -25.28 9.17
C THR A 469 4.74 -25.95 9.62
N SER A 470 4.66 -27.08 10.33
CA SER A 470 5.81 -27.84 10.81
C SER A 470 6.29 -28.92 9.83
N SER A 471 5.59 -29.13 8.70
CA SER A 471 5.93 -30.15 7.71
C SER A 471 7.18 -29.80 6.90
N VAL A 472 8.01 -30.80 6.59
CA VAL A 472 9.29 -30.68 5.87
C VAL A 472 9.09 -30.81 4.34
N SER A 473 9.92 -30.15 3.54
CA SER A 473 9.90 -30.15 2.05
C SER A 473 10.33 -31.51 1.44
N PRO A 474 9.83 -31.95 0.26
CA PRO A 474 8.94 -31.25 -0.68
C PRO A 474 7.51 -31.13 -0.16
N VAL A 475 6.87 -30.00 -0.47
CA VAL A 475 5.53 -29.68 0.05
C VAL A 475 4.49 -30.58 -0.61
N PRO A 476 3.71 -31.31 0.19
CA PRO A 476 2.50 -31.98 -0.26
C PRO A 476 1.53 -31.06 -0.98
N ASP A 477 0.80 -31.59 -1.97
CA ASP A 477 -0.40 -30.91 -2.44
C ASP A 477 -1.50 -31.05 -1.37
N ASN A 478 -1.69 -30.00 -0.57
CA ASN A 478 -2.60 -30.03 0.59
C ASN A 478 -4.06 -29.72 0.22
N GLN A 479 -4.48 -30.23 -0.93
CA GLN A 479 -5.86 -30.15 -1.39
C GLN A 479 -6.69 -31.26 -0.74
N PRO A 480 -7.99 -31.02 -0.47
CA PRO A 480 -8.89 -32.07 -0.05
C PRO A 480 -8.88 -33.24 -1.04
N PHE A 481 -8.71 -34.43 -0.48
CA PHE A 481 -8.50 -35.65 -1.23
C PHE A 481 -9.34 -36.78 -0.64
N VAL A 482 -10.11 -37.47 -1.50
CA VAL A 482 -11.06 -38.51 -1.07
C VAL A 482 -11.06 -39.70 -2.02
N PHE A 483 -10.91 -40.90 -1.50
CA PHE A 483 -10.97 -42.12 -2.30
C PHE A 483 -12.40 -42.50 -2.67
N THR A 484 -12.60 -42.98 -3.90
CA THR A 484 -13.91 -43.50 -4.34
C THR A 484 -14.21 -44.88 -3.76
N GLY A 485 -13.18 -45.70 -3.53
CA GLY A 485 -13.29 -47.10 -3.11
C GLY A 485 -13.50 -48.06 -4.28
N LEU A 486 -13.82 -49.32 -3.97
CA LEU A 486 -14.12 -50.33 -4.99
C LEU A 486 -15.31 -49.90 -5.85
N SER A 487 -15.24 -50.15 -7.16
CA SER A 487 -16.32 -49.81 -8.10
C SER A 487 -17.41 -50.88 -8.08
N GLN A 488 -18.12 -50.97 -6.95
CA GLN A 488 -19.18 -51.95 -6.71
C GLN A 488 -20.51 -51.26 -6.39
N SER A 489 -21.59 -51.75 -6.99
CA SER A 489 -22.95 -51.31 -6.69
C SER A 489 -23.42 -51.82 -5.31
N PRO A 490 -24.46 -51.22 -4.71
CA PRO A 490 -25.05 -51.71 -3.46
C PRO A 490 -25.58 -53.15 -3.53
N LEU A 491 -25.83 -53.69 -4.72
CA LEU A 491 -26.25 -55.09 -4.90
C LEU A 491 -25.11 -56.09 -4.61
N VAL A 492 -23.86 -55.68 -4.86
CA VAL A 492 -22.67 -56.53 -4.78
C VAL A 492 -21.93 -56.31 -3.46
N ASP A 493 -21.94 -55.08 -2.96
CA ASP A 493 -21.30 -54.66 -1.72
C ASP A 493 -22.34 -54.08 -0.76
N SER A 494 -22.42 -54.63 0.44
CA SER A 494 -23.38 -54.20 1.47
C SER A 494 -22.96 -52.90 2.15
N GLY A 495 -21.70 -52.46 2.04
CA GLY A 495 -21.19 -51.31 2.78
C GLY A 495 -20.93 -51.58 4.27
N ALA A 496 -20.95 -52.84 4.69
CA ALA A 496 -20.86 -53.21 6.11
C ALA A 496 -19.53 -52.73 6.72
N GLY A 497 -19.62 -51.91 7.77
CA GLY A 497 -18.45 -51.35 8.46
C GLY A 497 -17.90 -50.05 7.87
N ALA A 498 -18.47 -49.52 6.77
CA ALA A 498 -18.08 -48.22 6.22
C ALA A 498 -18.31 -47.08 7.22
N THR A 499 -17.45 -46.07 7.32
CA THR A 499 -17.70 -44.87 8.15
C THR A 499 -18.60 -43.86 7.43
N TYR A 500 -19.32 -43.02 8.19
CA TYR A 500 -20.18 -41.99 7.61
C TYR A 500 -19.43 -40.70 7.24
N SER A 501 -18.28 -40.44 7.87
CA SER A 501 -17.50 -39.22 7.67
C SER A 501 -16.00 -39.52 7.61
N PRO A 502 -15.23 -38.76 6.80
CA PRO A 502 -13.77 -38.80 6.85
C PRO A 502 -13.17 -38.33 8.19
N LYS A 503 -13.97 -37.70 9.07
CA LYS A 503 -13.57 -37.20 10.39
C LYS A 503 -13.84 -38.20 11.53
N ASP A 504 -14.24 -39.42 11.23
CA ASP A 504 -14.49 -40.45 12.25
C ASP A 504 -13.19 -40.83 12.98
N SER A 505 -13.26 -40.98 14.30
CA SER A 505 -12.15 -40.96 15.25
C SER A 505 -11.19 -42.15 15.11
N GLY A 506 -10.33 -42.12 14.09
CA GLY A 506 -9.20 -43.03 13.91
C GLY A 506 -9.32 -44.04 12.77
N ASN A 507 -10.28 -43.88 11.83
CA ASN A 507 -10.35 -44.75 10.66
C ASN A 507 -10.11 -43.99 9.33
N PRO A 508 -8.99 -44.23 8.63
CA PRO A 508 -8.69 -43.63 7.31
C PRO A 508 -9.55 -44.17 6.15
N ASP A 509 -10.48 -45.09 6.39
CA ASP A 509 -11.23 -45.87 5.40
C ASP A 509 -12.49 -45.21 4.79
N TYR A 510 -12.69 -43.89 4.94
CA TYR A 510 -13.82 -43.24 4.25
C TYR A 510 -13.67 -43.36 2.73
N GLN A 511 -14.57 -44.13 2.11
CA GLN A 511 -14.63 -44.35 0.67
C GLN A 511 -16.05 -44.07 0.19
N ILE A 512 -16.17 -43.23 -0.85
CA ILE A 512 -17.46 -42.69 -1.29
C ILE A 512 -18.45 -43.82 -1.66
N ASN A 513 -18.01 -44.83 -2.42
CA ASN A 513 -18.87 -45.95 -2.82
C ASN A 513 -19.27 -46.81 -1.62
N HIS A 514 -18.34 -47.14 -0.73
CA HIS A 514 -18.59 -48.00 0.43
C HIS A 514 -19.59 -47.35 1.41
N CYS A 515 -19.45 -46.04 1.66
CA CYS A 515 -20.40 -45.27 2.47
C CYS A 515 -21.78 -45.17 1.79
N PHE A 516 -21.84 -44.89 0.49
CA PHE A 516 -23.10 -44.88 -0.25
C PHE A 516 -23.80 -46.24 -0.21
N ASN A 517 -23.06 -47.33 -0.41
CA ASN A 517 -23.59 -48.70 -0.36
C ASN A 517 -24.11 -49.04 1.04
N ARG A 518 -23.44 -48.60 2.11
CA ARG A 518 -23.91 -48.75 3.50
C ARG A 518 -25.26 -48.10 3.68
N VAL A 519 -25.36 -46.80 3.34
CA VAL A 519 -26.59 -46.02 3.50
C VAL A 519 -27.70 -46.57 2.61
N TRP A 520 -27.36 -47.03 1.40
CA TRP A 520 -28.31 -47.66 0.51
C TRP A 520 -28.83 -48.99 1.06
N ASN A 521 -28.02 -49.81 1.72
CA ASN A 521 -28.46 -51.13 2.18
C ASN A 521 -29.01 -51.13 3.61
N ASP A 522 -28.86 -50.04 4.37
CA ASP A 522 -29.37 -49.93 5.73
C ASP A 522 -30.91 -49.84 5.73
N PRO A 523 -31.62 -50.82 6.35
CA PRO A 523 -33.07 -50.80 6.44
C PRO A 523 -33.60 -49.62 7.25
N ALA A 524 -32.80 -49.04 8.16
CA ALA A 524 -33.19 -47.88 8.95
C ALA A 524 -33.39 -46.62 8.08
N TYR A 525 -32.79 -46.56 6.90
CA TYR A 525 -32.83 -45.40 5.99
C TYR A 525 -33.51 -45.70 4.65
N ALA A 526 -34.24 -46.81 4.55
CA ALA A 526 -34.91 -47.21 3.31
C ALA A 526 -35.88 -46.15 2.75
N PHE A 527 -36.48 -45.34 3.63
CA PHE A 527 -37.39 -44.24 3.27
C PHE A 527 -36.70 -43.09 2.52
N LEU A 528 -35.37 -42.99 2.60
CA LEU A 528 -34.60 -41.96 1.87
C LEU A 528 -34.35 -42.34 0.42
N LYS A 529 -34.65 -43.57 -0.03
CA LYS A 529 -34.43 -43.96 -1.43
C LYS A 529 -35.50 -43.32 -2.34
N PRO A 530 -35.12 -42.74 -3.50
CA PRO A 530 -33.79 -42.70 -4.12
C PRO A 530 -32.94 -41.45 -3.77
N ASP A 531 -33.37 -40.62 -2.83
CA ASP A 531 -32.76 -39.34 -2.42
C ASP A 531 -31.49 -39.48 -1.54
N ILE A 532 -30.66 -40.49 -1.84
CA ILE A 532 -29.34 -40.71 -1.21
C ILE A 532 -28.27 -40.31 -2.21
N HIS A 533 -27.26 -39.60 -1.75
CA HIS A 533 -26.22 -39.05 -2.62
C HIS A 533 -24.84 -39.65 -2.34
N ARG A 534 -24.04 -39.81 -3.39
CA ARG A 534 -22.57 -39.81 -3.30
C ARG A 534 -22.09 -38.38 -3.19
N PHE A 535 -21.27 -38.07 -2.19
CA PHE A 535 -20.87 -36.69 -1.94
C PHE A 535 -19.48 -36.56 -1.34
N ILE A 536 -18.98 -35.33 -1.34
CA ILE A 536 -17.76 -34.90 -0.66
C ILE A 536 -18.16 -33.69 0.21
N ASP A 537 -17.89 -33.76 1.51
CA ASP A 537 -18.09 -32.64 2.43
C ASP A 537 -16.75 -31.93 2.71
N LEU A 538 -16.51 -30.82 2.02
CA LEU A 538 -15.26 -30.05 2.15
C LEU A 538 -15.02 -29.47 3.55
N ARG A 539 -16.02 -29.50 4.43
CA ARG A 539 -15.88 -29.10 5.84
C ARG A 539 -15.26 -30.19 6.71
N ALA A 540 -15.45 -31.45 6.32
CA ALA A 540 -15.02 -32.63 7.08
C ALA A 540 -13.84 -33.37 6.46
N VAL A 541 -13.64 -33.23 5.15
CA VAL A 541 -12.49 -33.84 4.45
C VAL A 541 -11.19 -33.22 4.94
N CYS A 542 -10.30 -34.06 5.45
CA CYS A 542 -8.96 -33.65 5.89
C CYS A 542 -8.05 -33.37 4.69
N GLN A 543 -7.03 -32.54 4.92
CA GLN A 543 -6.04 -32.21 3.91
C GLN A 543 -4.98 -33.32 3.80
N ASN A 544 -4.40 -33.50 2.61
CA ASN A 544 -3.43 -34.54 2.32
C ASN A 544 -2.01 -34.13 2.75
N ASP A 545 -1.36 -34.89 3.64
CA ASP A 545 0.02 -34.62 4.09
C ASP A 545 1.10 -35.04 3.07
N GLY A 546 0.70 -35.50 1.87
CA GLY A 546 1.60 -35.84 0.78
C GLY A 546 2.38 -37.14 0.96
N THR A 547 2.18 -37.86 2.07
CA THR A 547 2.56 -39.26 2.16
C THR A 547 1.51 -40.11 1.42
N LEU A 548 1.67 -40.19 0.10
CA LEU A 548 1.06 -41.26 -0.69
C LEU A 548 1.62 -42.59 -0.17
N LEU A 549 0.83 -43.36 0.59
CA LEU A 549 1.17 -44.75 0.84
C LEU A 549 0.69 -45.64 -0.30
N LEU A 550 1.62 -46.52 -0.67
CA LEU A 550 1.58 -47.47 -1.76
C LEU A 550 0.51 -48.55 -1.51
N THR A 551 0.37 -49.41 -2.51
CA THR A 551 -0.58 -50.50 -2.76
C THR A 551 -0.86 -51.52 -1.63
N ASP A 552 -0.36 -51.33 -0.39
CA ASP A 552 -0.42 -52.32 0.70
C ASP A 552 -1.44 -52.05 1.82
N GLY A 553 -2.23 -50.98 1.75
CA GLY A 553 -3.41 -50.83 2.62
C GLY A 553 -3.13 -50.42 4.07
N THR A 554 -1.96 -49.83 4.37
CA THR A 554 -1.66 -49.30 5.70
C THR A 554 -1.91 -47.78 5.79
N ALA A 555 -2.91 -47.38 6.59
CA ALA A 555 -3.36 -46.05 7.05
C ALA A 555 -2.83 -44.76 6.36
N ASN A 556 -3.77 -43.98 5.78
CA ASN A 556 -3.56 -42.59 5.37
C ASN A 556 -3.09 -41.74 6.57
N LYS A 557 -1.98 -41.01 6.42
CA LYS A 557 -1.64 -39.89 7.30
C LYS A 557 -2.19 -38.62 6.68
N TYR A 558 -3.39 -38.25 7.10
CA TYR A 558 -3.86 -36.88 6.92
C TYR A 558 -2.99 -35.97 7.77
N ASP A 559 -2.73 -34.73 7.32
CA ASP A 559 -1.86 -33.80 8.07
C ASP A 559 -2.50 -33.35 9.40
N GLY A 560 -3.76 -33.75 9.62
CA GLY A 560 -4.57 -33.46 10.78
C GLY A 560 -5.06 -32.02 10.82
N THR A 561 -4.74 -31.20 9.81
CA THR A 561 -5.16 -29.81 9.72
C THR A 561 -6.66 -29.78 9.37
N PRO A 562 -7.50 -29.21 10.25
CA PRO A 562 -8.92 -29.06 9.96
C PRO A 562 -9.13 -28.16 8.72
N SER A 563 -10.17 -28.45 7.95
CA SER A 563 -10.59 -27.57 6.86
C SER A 563 -10.82 -26.13 7.39
N PRO A 564 -10.50 -25.08 6.63
CA PRO A 564 -10.89 -23.72 7.00
C PRO A 564 -12.42 -23.55 7.10
N LEU A 565 -13.20 -24.48 6.53
CA LEU A 565 -14.66 -24.54 6.59
C LEU A 565 -15.17 -25.47 7.72
N ASP A 566 -14.27 -26.03 8.54
CA ASP A 566 -14.63 -27.00 9.59
C ASP A 566 -15.54 -26.35 10.65
N PRO A 567 -16.72 -26.93 10.95
CA PRO A 567 -17.67 -26.35 11.89
C PRO A 567 -17.22 -26.38 13.37
N LEU A 568 -16.22 -27.19 13.72
CA LEU A 568 -15.73 -27.35 15.10
C LEU A 568 -14.49 -26.50 15.40
N VAL A 569 -13.66 -26.24 14.37
CA VAL A 569 -12.37 -25.57 14.54
C VAL A 569 -12.20 -24.36 13.63
N GLY A 570 -12.86 -24.35 12.47
CA GLY A 570 -12.81 -23.30 11.48
C GLY A 570 -13.57 -22.04 11.87
N PHE A 571 -13.39 -21.00 11.05
CA PHE A 571 -14.16 -19.76 11.13
C PHE A 571 -15.35 -19.86 10.16
N PRO A 572 -16.43 -19.07 10.33
CA PRO A 572 -17.52 -19.04 9.36
C PRO A 572 -16.98 -18.59 7.99
N GLY A 573 -16.68 -19.57 7.14
CA GLY A 573 -16.08 -19.40 5.83
C GLY A 573 -16.98 -19.94 4.73
N SER A 574 -16.76 -19.46 3.52
CA SER A 574 -17.44 -19.91 2.31
C SER A 574 -16.43 -20.14 1.19
N ILE A 575 -16.87 -20.82 0.14
CA ILE A 575 -16.07 -21.04 -1.07
C ILE A 575 -16.31 -19.87 -2.01
N ALA A 576 -15.25 -19.26 -2.53
CA ALA A 576 -15.37 -18.24 -3.57
C ALA A 576 -15.95 -18.89 -4.84
N PRO A 577 -17.12 -18.45 -5.34
CA PRO A 577 -17.77 -19.16 -6.44
C PRO A 577 -16.95 -19.19 -7.73
N GLY A 578 -17.03 -20.32 -8.45
CA GLY A 578 -16.27 -20.57 -9.67
C GLY A 578 -14.75 -20.74 -9.47
N SER A 579 -14.26 -20.69 -8.23
CA SER A 579 -12.85 -20.94 -7.93
C SER A 579 -12.52 -22.43 -7.85
N GLU A 580 -13.52 -23.30 -7.74
CA GLU A 580 -13.31 -24.72 -7.55
C GLU A 580 -12.92 -25.46 -8.83
N VAL A 581 -12.09 -26.49 -8.66
CA VAL A 581 -11.69 -27.44 -9.69
C VAL A 581 -11.79 -28.82 -9.07
N VAL A 582 -12.68 -29.65 -9.62
CA VAL A 582 -12.86 -31.03 -9.19
C VAL A 582 -12.23 -31.96 -10.23
N ILE A 583 -11.25 -32.75 -9.80
CA ILE A 583 -10.61 -33.79 -10.60
C ILE A 583 -10.98 -35.13 -9.96
N GLY A 584 -11.44 -36.09 -10.76
CA GLY A 584 -11.84 -37.41 -10.29
C GLY A 584 -11.71 -38.47 -11.38
N PRO A 585 -11.95 -39.74 -11.09
CA PRO A 585 -11.80 -40.82 -12.06
C PRO A 585 -12.87 -40.78 -13.16
N ASP A 586 -12.47 -40.95 -14.43
CA ASP A 586 -13.37 -40.93 -15.59
C ASP A 586 -14.39 -42.07 -15.53
N GLN A 587 -15.67 -41.72 -15.55
CA GLN A 587 -16.78 -42.67 -15.52
C GLN A 587 -17.19 -43.16 -16.92
N ASN A 588 -16.66 -42.57 -17.99
CA ASN A 588 -16.98 -43.01 -19.34
C ASN A 588 -16.34 -44.38 -19.62
N PRO A 589 -17.11 -45.37 -20.12
CA PRO A 589 -16.54 -46.63 -20.56
C PRO A 589 -15.49 -46.41 -21.66
N GLY A 590 -14.28 -46.96 -21.48
CA GLY A 590 -13.22 -46.88 -22.48
C GLY A 590 -11.81 -46.96 -21.89
N PRO A 591 -10.77 -46.73 -22.72
CA PRO A 591 -9.37 -46.79 -22.29
C PRO A 591 -8.98 -45.80 -21.18
N ASN A 592 -9.77 -44.73 -21.01
CA ASN A 592 -9.56 -43.72 -19.98
C ASN A 592 -10.36 -43.97 -18.70
N TYR A 593 -11.19 -45.01 -18.63
CA TYR A 593 -12.01 -45.31 -17.47
C TYR A 593 -11.15 -45.43 -16.20
N GLY A 594 -11.51 -44.69 -15.15
CA GLY A 594 -10.74 -44.63 -13.91
C GLY A 594 -9.56 -43.64 -13.89
N ASN A 595 -9.13 -43.11 -15.04
CA ASN A 595 -8.07 -42.10 -15.08
C ASN A 595 -8.58 -40.74 -14.61
N PRO A 596 -7.74 -39.90 -13.99
CA PRO A 596 -8.16 -38.59 -13.49
C PRO A 596 -8.55 -37.64 -14.64
N VAL A 597 -9.79 -37.15 -14.59
CA VAL A 597 -10.36 -36.15 -15.51
C VAL A 597 -10.99 -35.01 -14.72
N ARG A 598 -11.05 -33.83 -15.34
CA ARG A 598 -11.75 -32.67 -14.77
C ARG A 598 -13.26 -32.86 -14.92
N TYR A 599 -13.98 -32.76 -13.82
CA TYR A 599 -15.44 -32.84 -13.81
C TYR A 599 -16.06 -31.48 -14.18
N THR A 600 -17.29 -31.52 -14.71
CA THR A 600 -18.04 -30.32 -15.12
C THR A 600 -19.11 -29.98 -14.07
N ARG A 601 -19.20 -28.69 -13.69
CA ARG A 601 -20.22 -28.22 -12.74
C ARG A 601 -21.61 -28.20 -13.38
N VAL A 602 -22.63 -28.60 -12.63
CA VAL A 602 -24.05 -28.49 -13.00
C VAL A 602 -24.89 -27.97 -11.84
N THR A 603 -26.07 -27.40 -12.14
CA THR A 603 -27.04 -26.90 -11.15
C THR A 603 -28.11 -27.96 -10.80
N THR A 604 -28.31 -28.94 -11.67
CA THR A 604 -29.22 -30.09 -11.49
C THR A 604 -28.51 -31.28 -10.86
N SER A 605 -29.22 -32.40 -10.68
CA SER A 605 -28.60 -33.66 -10.25
C SER A 605 -27.46 -34.05 -11.23
N PRO A 606 -26.24 -34.29 -10.71
CA PRO A 606 -25.08 -34.59 -11.54
C PRO A 606 -25.13 -35.98 -12.14
N GLY A 607 -24.82 -36.08 -13.44
CA GLY A 607 -24.59 -37.33 -14.16
C GLY A 607 -23.11 -37.68 -14.26
N VAL A 608 -22.75 -38.40 -15.34
CA VAL A 608 -21.38 -38.86 -15.61
C VAL A 608 -20.40 -37.68 -15.70
N ASN A 609 -19.31 -37.75 -14.94
CA ASN A 609 -18.25 -36.72 -14.86
C ASN A 609 -18.77 -35.31 -14.56
N GLN A 610 -19.89 -35.22 -13.84
CA GLN A 610 -20.49 -33.96 -13.41
C GLN A 610 -20.51 -33.88 -11.89
N TYR A 611 -20.53 -32.65 -11.37
CA TYR A 611 -20.71 -32.38 -9.94
C TYR A 611 -21.62 -31.18 -9.72
N LYS A 612 -22.28 -31.16 -8.57
CA LYS A 612 -23.02 -29.99 -8.05
C LYS A 612 -22.39 -29.57 -6.74
N ILE A 613 -22.25 -28.27 -6.49
CA ILE A 613 -21.66 -27.73 -5.26
C ILE A 613 -22.56 -26.67 -4.62
N ASN A 614 -22.64 -26.67 -3.30
CA ASN A 614 -23.27 -25.60 -2.53
C ASN A 614 -22.23 -24.54 -2.14
N TYR A 615 -22.41 -23.30 -2.56
CA TYR A 615 -21.55 -22.18 -2.16
C TYR A 615 -21.97 -21.52 -0.85
N THR A 616 -23.26 -21.63 -0.50
CA THR A 616 -23.85 -21.08 0.72
C THR A 616 -24.65 -22.18 1.43
N ASP A 617 -24.91 -21.97 2.70
CA ASP A 617 -25.87 -22.80 3.42
C ASP A 617 -27.27 -22.64 2.79
N LEU A 618 -27.95 -23.77 2.62
CA LEU A 618 -29.33 -23.86 2.15
C LEU A 618 -30.26 -23.97 3.36
N PRO A 619 -31.53 -23.56 3.24
CA PRO A 619 -32.52 -23.76 4.29
C PRO A 619 -32.64 -25.24 4.66
N GLU A 620 -32.39 -25.56 5.93
CA GLU A 620 -32.64 -26.90 6.48
C GLU A 620 -34.15 -27.13 6.70
N PRO A 621 -34.60 -28.40 6.71
CA PRO A 621 -35.95 -28.75 7.12
C PRO A 621 -36.27 -28.23 8.53
N ALA A 622 -37.41 -27.54 8.67
CA ALA A 622 -37.87 -27.06 9.98
C ALA A 622 -38.20 -28.20 10.96
N ASP A 623 -38.59 -29.35 10.42
CA ASP A 623 -38.88 -30.57 11.18
C ASP A 623 -38.35 -31.80 10.42
N TYR A 624 -37.28 -32.40 10.97
CA TYR A 624 -36.69 -33.62 10.42
C TYR A 624 -37.56 -34.86 10.68
N THR A 625 -38.50 -34.81 11.63
CA THR A 625 -39.41 -35.93 11.88
C THR A 625 -40.46 -36.07 10.78
N ALA A 626 -40.85 -34.96 10.14
CA ALA A 626 -41.68 -34.97 8.94
C ALA A 626 -41.01 -35.66 7.74
N LEU A 627 -39.68 -35.80 7.76
CA LEU A 627 -38.89 -36.52 6.76
C LEU A 627 -38.68 -38.01 7.11
N GLY A 628 -39.20 -38.47 8.25
CA GLY A 628 -39.07 -39.87 8.71
C GLY A 628 -37.96 -40.12 9.73
N PHE A 629 -37.24 -39.09 10.20
CA PHE A 629 -36.24 -39.24 11.26
C PHE A 629 -36.86 -39.22 12.66
N SER A 630 -36.21 -39.86 13.63
CA SER A 630 -36.68 -39.90 15.02
C SER A 630 -36.46 -38.58 15.78
N SER A 631 -35.52 -37.75 15.33
CA SER A 631 -35.14 -36.47 15.94
C SER A 631 -34.38 -35.60 14.94
N GLY A 632 -34.19 -34.31 15.26
CA GLY A 632 -33.30 -33.42 14.50
C GLY A 632 -31.81 -33.74 14.72
N PRO A 633 -30.92 -33.17 13.88
CA PRO A 633 -29.49 -33.37 14.02
C PRO A 633 -28.97 -32.75 15.32
N PRO A 634 -27.84 -33.24 15.86
CA PRO A 634 -27.17 -32.58 16.97
C PRO A 634 -26.79 -31.14 16.61
N ALA A 635 -26.81 -30.24 17.61
CA ALA A 635 -26.45 -28.83 17.43
C ALA A 635 -24.98 -28.62 17.01
N THR A 636 -24.14 -29.62 17.23
CA THR A 636 -22.72 -29.63 16.88
C THR A 636 -22.44 -30.81 15.96
N TYR A 637 -21.67 -30.59 14.90
CA TYR A 637 -21.34 -31.64 13.94
C TYR A 637 -20.71 -32.86 14.62
N THR A 638 -21.31 -34.03 14.40
CA THR A 638 -20.90 -35.29 15.03
C THR A 638 -20.65 -36.35 13.95
N PRO A 639 -19.39 -36.79 13.71
CA PRO A 639 -19.05 -37.62 12.56
C PRO A 639 -19.66 -39.04 12.57
N GLY A 640 -20.02 -39.56 13.75
CA GLY A 640 -20.66 -40.87 13.90
C GLY A 640 -22.19 -40.86 13.82
N ASP A 641 -22.82 -39.69 13.81
CA ASP A 641 -24.28 -39.55 13.72
C ASP A 641 -24.71 -39.45 12.25
N PHE A 642 -25.64 -40.31 11.80
CA PHE A 642 -26.07 -40.35 10.40
C PHE A 642 -26.64 -39.01 9.93
N LEU A 643 -27.51 -38.39 10.74
CA LEU A 643 -28.20 -37.16 10.36
C LEU A 643 -27.20 -36.01 10.24
N SER A 644 -26.23 -35.91 11.15
CA SER A 644 -25.16 -34.92 11.13
C SER A 644 -24.11 -35.15 10.03
N ALA A 645 -23.73 -36.41 9.78
CA ALA A 645 -22.60 -36.75 8.91
C ALA A 645 -23.00 -37.00 7.44
N VAL A 646 -24.23 -37.44 7.16
CA VAL A 646 -24.66 -37.85 5.80
C VAL A 646 -25.72 -36.91 5.24
N TYR A 647 -26.76 -36.60 6.03
CA TYR A 647 -27.94 -35.91 5.49
C TYR A 647 -27.88 -34.38 5.64
N GLN A 648 -27.58 -33.87 6.84
CA GLN A 648 -27.45 -32.43 7.10
C GLN A 648 -26.43 -31.72 6.18
N PRO A 649 -25.27 -32.32 5.82
CA PRO A 649 -24.31 -31.68 4.93
C PRO A 649 -24.88 -31.24 3.58
N ARG A 650 -25.95 -31.89 3.09
CA ARG A 650 -26.64 -31.53 1.84
C ARG A 650 -27.14 -30.08 1.82
N PHE A 651 -27.33 -29.49 3.00
CA PHE A 651 -27.79 -28.11 3.19
C PHE A 651 -26.66 -27.14 3.54
N LYS A 652 -25.40 -27.56 3.47
CA LYS A 652 -24.26 -26.79 3.97
C LYS A 652 -23.33 -26.38 2.84
N ALA A 653 -22.70 -25.21 2.99
CA ALA A 653 -21.67 -24.75 2.08
C ALA A 653 -20.49 -25.73 2.03
N GLY A 654 -19.97 -26.01 0.85
CA GLY A 654 -18.89 -26.98 0.64
C GLY A 654 -19.34 -28.43 0.43
N TYR A 655 -20.66 -28.68 0.35
CA TYR A 655 -21.19 -29.96 -0.08
C TYR A 655 -21.08 -30.12 -1.60
N ILE A 656 -20.38 -31.15 -2.04
CA ILE A 656 -20.27 -31.54 -3.45
C ILE A 656 -21.05 -32.84 -3.67
N GLN A 657 -22.08 -32.79 -4.50
CA GLN A 657 -22.81 -33.96 -4.98
C GLN A 657 -22.15 -34.53 -6.23
N LEU A 658 -22.08 -35.86 -6.31
CA LEU A 658 -21.58 -36.64 -7.44
C LEU A 658 -22.69 -37.52 -8.04
N ASN A 659 -22.39 -38.17 -9.17
CA ASN A 659 -23.29 -39.16 -9.75
C ASN A 659 -23.68 -40.23 -8.71
N SER A 660 -24.98 -40.29 -8.40
CA SER A 660 -25.54 -41.09 -7.31
C SER A 660 -26.42 -42.24 -7.82
N ASP A 661 -26.34 -42.59 -9.11
CA ASP A 661 -27.03 -43.76 -9.65
C ASP A 661 -26.52 -45.04 -8.94
N PRO A 662 -27.40 -45.82 -8.29
CA PRO A 662 -27.00 -47.04 -7.58
C PRO A 662 -26.41 -48.11 -8.51
N ASN A 663 -26.76 -48.09 -9.81
CA ASN A 663 -26.28 -49.06 -10.79
C ASN A 663 -24.95 -48.66 -11.43
N VAL A 664 -24.53 -47.41 -11.27
CA VAL A 664 -23.29 -46.87 -11.85
C VAL A 664 -22.38 -46.42 -10.69
N PRO A 665 -21.58 -47.33 -10.11
CA PRO A 665 -20.62 -46.96 -9.08
C PRO A 665 -19.54 -46.04 -9.65
N LEU A 666 -18.93 -45.22 -8.79
CA LEU A 666 -17.77 -44.43 -9.19
C LEU A 666 -16.61 -45.41 -9.50
N PRO A 667 -15.81 -45.18 -10.55
CA PRO A 667 -14.62 -45.97 -10.81
C PRO A 667 -13.63 -45.87 -9.64
N GLN A 668 -12.79 -46.87 -9.48
CA GLN A 668 -11.75 -46.85 -8.46
C GLN A 668 -10.72 -45.75 -8.76
N GLY A 669 -10.44 -44.91 -7.77
CA GLY A 669 -9.55 -43.75 -7.88
C GLY A 669 -9.76 -42.80 -6.70
N ALA A 670 -9.49 -41.53 -6.93
CA ALA A 670 -9.68 -40.49 -5.93
C ALA A 670 -10.15 -39.18 -6.55
N PHE A 671 -10.88 -38.41 -5.74
CA PHE A 671 -11.24 -37.04 -6.02
C PHE A 671 -10.24 -36.10 -5.36
N GLN A 672 -9.77 -35.14 -6.14
CA GLN A 672 -8.97 -34.02 -5.69
C GLN A 672 -9.73 -32.72 -5.97
N VAL A 673 -9.88 -31.88 -4.94
CA VAL A 673 -10.64 -30.64 -5.04
C VAL A 673 -9.75 -29.45 -4.70
N SER A 674 -9.52 -28.58 -5.68
CA SER A 674 -8.89 -27.28 -5.48
C SER A 674 -9.96 -26.21 -5.38
N TYR A 675 -9.85 -25.24 -4.47
CA TYR A 675 -10.75 -24.09 -4.41
C TYR A 675 -10.11 -22.92 -3.68
N ARG A 676 -10.73 -21.75 -3.76
CA ARG A 676 -10.43 -20.60 -2.91
C ARG A 676 -11.52 -20.44 -1.86
N PHE A 677 -11.12 -20.18 -0.63
CA PHE A 677 -12.03 -19.92 0.48
C PHE A 677 -11.94 -18.46 0.90
N GLN A 678 -13.02 -17.93 1.44
CA GLN A 678 -13.15 -16.56 1.91
C GLN A 678 -14.01 -16.54 3.17
N PHE A 679 -13.79 -15.58 4.06
CA PHE A 679 -14.58 -15.48 5.30
C PHE A 679 -15.60 -14.36 5.27
N ASN A 680 -15.54 -13.47 4.26
CA ASN A 680 -16.51 -12.39 4.12
C ASN A 680 -17.90 -12.90 3.75
N GLN A 681 -18.88 -12.10 4.13
CA GLN A 681 -20.29 -12.34 3.91
C GLN A 681 -20.84 -11.34 2.89
N ALA A 682 -22.01 -11.66 2.34
CA ALA A 682 -22.74 -10.72 1.51
C ALA A 682 -23.00 -9.43 2.31
N LYS A 683 -22.72 -8.28 1.70
CA LYS A 683 -22.86 -6.93 2.29
C LYS A 683 -21.83 -6.54 3.37
N ASP A 684 -20.75 -7.30 3.56
CA ASP A 684 -19.60 -6.79 4.31
C ASP A 684 -19.06 -5.52 3.62
N LEU A 685 -18.67 -4.53 4.41
CA LEU A 685 -18.20 -3.23 3.93
C LEU A 685 -16.70 -3.10 4.18
N ILE A 686 -15.97 -2.73 3.14
CA ILE A 686 -14.55 -2.41 3.23
C ILE A 686 -14.37 -0.93 2.92
N ALA A 687 -13.79 -0.20 3.87
CA ALA A 687 -13.41 1.18 3.69
C ALA A 687 -11.89 1.31 3.75
N VAL A 688 -11.30 2.13 2.88
CA VAL A 688 -9.84 2.32 2.82
C VAL A 688 -9.52 3.80 3.00
N ASP A 689 -8.64 4.08 3.96
CA ASP A 689 -7.93 5.35 4.04
C ASP A 689 -6.56 5.16 3.42
N TYR A 690 -6.17 6.04 2.50
CA TYR A 690 -4.86 5.97 1.88
C TYR A 690 -4.48 7.32 1.28
N ASP A 691 -3.17 7.53 1.18
CA ASP A 691 -2.62 8.59 0.37
C ASP A 691 -2.36 8.03 -1.04
N THR A 692 -2.95 8.63 -2.08
CA THR A 692 -2.75 8.14 -3.45
C THR A 692 -1.59 8.83 -4.14
N LYS A 693 -0.72 8.04 -4.79
CA LYS A 693 0.34 8.56 -5.69
C LYS A 693 -0.19 8.86 -7.10
N GLN A 694 -1.43 8.48 -7.39
CA GLN A 694 -2.07 8.77 -8.66
C GLN A 694 -2.48 10.24 -8.77
N GLN A 695 -2.71 10.91 -7.63
CA GLN A 695 -3.10 12.32 -7.57
C GLN A 695 -2.22 13.08 -6.58
N LEU A 696 -1.63 14.18 -7.06
CA LEU A 696 -0.75 15.04 -6.27
C LEU A 696 -1.31 16.46 -6.24
N ALA A 697 -1.37 17.01 -5.03
CA ALA A 697 -1.60 18.41 -4.79
C ALA A 697 -0.24 19.14 -4.72
N VAL A 698 -0.01 20.07 -5.64
CA VAL A 698 1.15 20.95 -5.64
C VAL A 698 0.69 22.30 -5.10
N MET A 699 1.18 22.66 -3.92
CA MET A 699 0.95 23.97 -3.32
C MET A 699 2.19 24.83 -3.53
N ILE A 700 2.02 26.01 -4.11
CA ILE A 700 3.10 26.96 -4.39
C ILE A 700 2.77 28.27 -3.71
N THR A 701 3.57 28.65 -2.71
CA THR A 701 3.50 29.97 -2.09
C THR A 701 4.68 30.79 -2.54
N VAL A 702 4.43 31.96 -3.11
CA VAL A 702 5.49 32.89 -3.50
C VAL A 702 5.51 34.04 -2.51
N ARG A 703 6.65 34.22 -1.85
CA ARG A 703 6.90 35.32 -0.92
C ARG A 703 7.77 36.37 -1.60
N ASN A 704 7.31 37.63 -1.62
CA ASN A 704 8.03 38.74 -2.22
C ASN A 704 8.42 39.78 -1.17
N TYR A 705 9.66 40.26 -1.23
CA TYR A 705 10.19 41.35 -0.42
C TYR A 705 10.26 42.61 -1.29
N PRO A 706 9.52 43.68 -0.97
CA PRO A 706 9.63 44.93 -1.71
C PRO A 706 11.04 45.51 -1.50
N GLY A 707 11.80 45.64 -2.58
CA GLY A 707 13.13 46.25 -2.55
C GLY A 707 13.04 47.74 -2.24
N GLY A 708 13.12 48.11 -0.96
CA GLY A 708 13.18 49.48 -0.49
C GLY A 708 14.10 49.58 0.73
N VAL A 709 15.23 50.27 0.59
CA VAL A 709 16.16 50.55 1.70
C VAL A 709 15.49 51.57 2.62
N SER A 710 14.69 51.09 3.55
CA SER A 710 14.06 51.90 4.59
C SER A 710 14.56 51.39 5.93
N MET A 711 15.52 52.12 6.51
CA MET A 711 16.05 51.88 7.86
C MET A 711 14.97 51.98 8.97
N PHE A 712 13.70 52.25 8.64
CA PHE A 712 12.66 52.60 9.61
C PHE A 712 11.31 51.88 9.44
N ALA A 713 11.21 50.79 8.67
CA ALA A 713 9.97 50.00 8.66
C ALA A 713 10.24 48.54 8.30
N SER A 714 9.86 47.63 9.19
CA SER A 714 9.66 46.21 8.87
C SER A 714 8.53 46.09 7.86
N GLN A 715 8.84 46.16 6.56
CA GLN A 715 7.84 45.93 5.53
C GLN A 715 7.43 44.46 5.57
N ALA A 716 6.15 44.21 5.86
CA ALA A 716 5.60 42.86 5.88
C ALA A 716 5.73 42.24 4.49
N ALA A 717 6.42 41.11 4.41
CA ALA A 717 6.54 40.34 3.19
C ALA A 717 5.14 39.91 2.69
N GLN A 718 4.92 39.99 1.38
CA GLN A 718 3.65 39.61 0.78
C GLN A 718 3.69 38.18 0.27
N GLN A 719 2.58 37.46 0.39
CA GLN A 719 2.48 36.05 0.04
C GLN A 719 1.30 35.82 -0.90
N VAL A 720 1.51 34.97 -1.90
CA VAL A 720 0.44 34.44 -2.74
C VAL A 720 0.57 32.93 -2.82
N THR A 721 -0.51 32.20 -2.57
CA THR A 721 -0.56 30.73 -2.64
C THR A 721 -1.42 30.29 -3.81
N VAL A 722 -0.89 29.40 -4.65
CA VAL A 722 -1.58 28.72 -5.75
C VAL A 722 -1.59 27.22 -5.45
N LYS A 723 -2.76 26.57 -5.62
CA LYS A 723 -2.89 25.11 -5.55
C LYS A 723 -3.16 24.58 -6.95
N VAL A 724 -2.42 23.55 -7.37
CA VAL A 724 -2.63 22.83 -8.61
C VAL A 724 -2.70 21.33 -8.32
N ASP A 725 -3.77 20.69 -8.79
CA ASP A 725 -3.95 19.25 -8.67
C ASP A 725 -3.51 18.56 -9.99
N ALA A 726 -2.78 17.45 -9.88
CA ALA A 726 -2.23 16.72 -11.02
C ALA A 726 -2.45 15.22 -10.88
N THR A 727 -3.10 14.62 -11.87
CA THR A 727 -3.34 13.17 -11.93
C THR A 727 -2.37 12.51 -12.91
N VAL A 728 -1.69 11.45 -12.51
CA VAL A 728 -0.83 10.65 -13.38
C VAL A 728 -1.70 9.88 -14.38
N ARG A 729 -1.52 10.15 -15.68
CA ARG A 729 -2.39 9.61 -16.74
C ARG A 729 -2.08 8.15 -17.08
N ASN A 730 -0.80 7.79 -17.07
CA ASN A 730 -0.29 6.50 -17.50
C ASN A 730 0.28 5.72 -16.31
N PHE A 731 -0.48 5.68 -15.22
CA PHE A 731 -0.04 4.98 -14.02
C PHE A 731 0.16 3.49 -14.33
N LEU A 732 1.39 2.97 -14.16
CA LEU A 732 1.66 1.53 -14.24
C LEU A 732 0.79 0.80 -13.21
N ARG A 733 -0.27 0.14 -13.69
CA ARG A 733 -1.10 -0.79 -12.92
C ARG A 733 -0.45 -2.17 -12.93
#